data_AF-A0A5S5BNT3-F1
#
_entry.id   AF-A0A5S5BNT3-F1
#
_cell.length_a   1.000
_cell.length_b   1.000
_cell.length_c   1.000
_cell.angle_alpha   90.00
_cell.angle_beta   90.00
_cell.angle_gamma   90.00
#
_symmetry.space_group_name_H-M   'P 1'
#
loop_
_entity.id
_entity.type
_entity.pdbx_description
1 polymer ?
#
loop_
_entity_poly.entity_id
_entity_poly.type
_entity_poly.pdbx_seq_one_letter_code
_entity_poly.pdbx_strand_id
1 'polypeptide(L)'
;MAGIGFELRKLFHGRGLINQTQAYAYSSLTTIGPMVVCMAMVVAMQVMMSRWDTPYLERELFLTTLVYAFIFSVLITGGLSMVLTRFIADMLFEKRHEHLLSSFYGACAICLPIGTVTAWLFLRDVDAGFGYKTAAYFLFMELILLLLQTVHLSALKNYKRIVRSFVIGTAIAAAGAWLLLRFTPYGGATGLLVMMDIGFFVSVLLVNRHFEQYFPPKNNQIYFSFLSYFSKYPSLFFIGTFFYAGVYVHTFVYWLGPGHTVIADKYFIAPFYDMPVFYAYLSVVPTLVTFVVSVETTFYEKFRSYYDKILHGGTWAEIRAARKQMQQTLMQEIGFIMEVQLIFTVISIALGIKLLPLIGFTMEQLDTFNMLLVGYYLFMMSFVIMLLLLYFDDRKGVLYLSSLFVLLNTGLSIWTMLSGRHGLGMFLAALVTLILTLYRMVTYVNNIDYYTFCAQPIAAKPHTNVFRRLMGKKTVLPLSLVLVLLLSACSSKTPVDTAPESTTENAAASTASSGLNEDKRLYERDEDTSVMALYITVLPEDDDVQNPLSWYALNRISGIMDTGELKVIVQEGSADGSGPTPGRFGYNAAEANGKITLRGNTARYASQKSYKIKLNDQAGLWQDQRTLNLNKHILDSTRIRNKLSFDIFETLPNMTSLRTQFVHLYVKDRSEATASQNVGFEDYGLYTQIEQPNEKFLKNHWLDPYGQLYKVNMFEFLRYPEALKSQSDPDYDKAIFETHLQINGREEHDKLLAMLDDVNDVSIPINDVIEEHFDLDNYLTWLASNILMDNMDTDAQNYFLYSPLNSNTWYFLPWDYDGGWEQQRKEGAISDYANGLSNYWGVKLHNRFFRIPANVKKLEQKMDELYKSVLSENAIAARVESYRAATEGYLARNPDKQFLPVPISQLDQDYANLSRVPERSIARFKEDLQKPKPFFLGDLETVNGKPSFVWDPSFDFQGDDITYEWTLAKDPAFMQIVAQHQTKDTTYAPAARLAPGTYYWRVLAKDPQGNQQIAFDIFFDDEGDHYYGVREVQVN
;
A
#
# COMPACT_ATOMS: atom_id res chain seq x y z
N MET A 1 -0.75 17.71 -3.71
CA MET A 1 0.23 16.74 -3.18
C MET A 1 -0.49 15.41 -3.06
N ALA A 2 0.21 14.31 -3.35
CA ALA A 2 -0.25 12.94 -3.14
C ALA A 2 1.01 12.07 -2.96
N GLY A 3 1.72 12.32 -1.86
CA GLY A 3 3.07 11.85 -1.59
C GLY A 3 3.22 11.36 -0.16
N ILE A 4 3.94 10.26 0.03
CA ILE A 4 4.20 9.59 1.32
C ILE A 4 2.98 9.07 2.11
N GLY A 5 1.76 9.56 1.89
CA GLY A 5 0.58 9.20 2.68
C GLY A 5 0.37 7.70 2.90
N PHE A 6 0.65 6.87 1.90
CA PHE A 6 0.56 5.41 2.00
C PHE A 6 1.60 4.78 2.96
N GLU A 7 2.86 5.21 2.90
CA GLU A 7 3.90 4.76 3.84
C GLU A 7 3.67 5.30 5.26
N LEU A 8 3.15 6.52 5.39
CA LEU A 8 2.78 7.10 6.69
C LEU A 8 1.61 6.32 7.32
N ARG A 9 0.55 6.04 6.55
CA ARG A 9 -0.57 5.20 7.00
C ARG A 9 -0.07 3.85 7.49
N LYS A 10 0.85 3.18 6.78
CA LYS A 10 1.42 1.87 7.17
C LYS A 10 1.99 1.86 8.60
N LEU A 11 2.57 2.98 9.05
CA LEU A 11 3.17 3.11 10.38
C LEU A 11 2.13 3.51 11.45
N PHE A 12 1.16 4.36 11.12
CA PHE A 12 0.08 4.75 12.04
C PHE A 12 -0.92 3.62 12.39
N HIS A 13 -0.93 2.51 11.62
CA HIS A 13 -1.78 1.34 11.90
C HIS A 13 -1.28 0.41 13.02
N GLY A 14 -0.09 0.66 13.60
CA GLY A 14 0.39 -0.09 14.77
C GLY A 14 -0.17 0.46 16.08
N ARG A 15 -0.68 -0.41 16.98
CA ARG A 15 -1.14 0.02 18.31
C ARG A 15 0.03 0.39 19.23
N GLY A 16 -0.20 1.34 20.14
CA GLY A 16 0.75 1.78 21.17
C GLY A 16 1.50 3.06 20.80
N LEU A 17 1.85 3.84 21.82
CA LEU A 17 2.57 5.11 21.68
C LEU A 17 3.86 4.98 20.88
N ILE A 18 4.56 3.85 21.00
CA ILE A 18 5.81 3.58 20.27
C ILE A 18 5.58 3.59 18.75
N ASN A 19 4.56 2.88 18.24
CA ASN A 19 4.25 2.84 16.81
C ASN A 19 3.82 4.22 16.27
N GLN A 20 3.05 4.99 17.05
CA GLN A 20 2.72 6.37 16.71
C GLN A 20 3.97 7.26 16.69
N THR A 21 4.87 7.15 17.69
CA THR A 21 6.14 7.90 17.68
C THR A 21 7.07 7.47 16.54
N GLN A 22 7.06 6.20 16.11
CA GLN A 22 7.79 5.76 14.92
C GLN A 22 7.19 6.34 13.64
N ALA A 23 5.87 6.41 13.53
CA ALA A 23 5.18 7.04 12.41
C ALA A 23 5.46 8.55 12.32
N TYR A 24 5.39 9.26 13.45
CA TYR A 24 5.78 10.68 13.55
C TYR A 24 7.28 10.90 13.32
N ALA A 25 8.16 10.02 13.82
CA ALA A 25 9.60 10.11 13.59
C ALA A 25 9.94 9.86 12.12
N TYR A 26 9.27 8.91 11.47
CA TYR A 26 9.43 8.68 10.04
C TYR A 26 8.92 9.86 9.22
N SER A 27 7.74 10.41 9.53
CA SER A 27 7.22 11.61 8.88
C SER A 27 8.13 12.83 9.10
N SER A 28 8.72 12.96 10.29
CA SER A 28 9.74 13.98 10.57
C SER A 28 10.94 13.78 9.66
N LEU A 29 11.46 12.55 9.58
CA LEU A 29 12.60 12.21 8.75
C LEU A 29 12.34 12.49 7.27
N THR A 30 11.15 12.23 6.75
CA THR A 30 10.82 12.48 5.34
C THR A 30 10.49 13.95 5.02
N THR A 31 9.88 14.68 5.95
CA THR A 31 9.38 16.05 5.73
C THR A 31 10.43 17.12 6.04
N ILE A 32 11.13 16.98 7.16
CA ILE A 32 12.09 17.97 7.70
C ILE A 32 13.50 17.38 7.87
N GLY A 33 13.70 16.07 7.68
CA GLY A 33 14.97 15.38 7.92
C GLY A 33 16.20 16.06 7.29
N PRO A 34 16.18 16.46 5.99
CA PRO A 34 17.29 17.20 5.39
C PRO A 34 17.61 18.51 6.11
N MET A 35 16.59 19.28 6.51
CA MET A 35 16.74 20.54 7.25
C MET A 35 17.32 20.29 8.66
N VAL A 36 16.81 19.30 9.38
CA VAL A 36 17.30 18.93 10.73
C VAL A 36 18.75 18.44 10.69
N VAL A 37 19.11 17.63 9.68
CA VAL A 37 20.49 17.14 9.47
C VAL A 37 21.43 18.31 9.14
N CYS A 38 21.02 19.25 8.30
CA CYS A 38 21.80 20.47 8.02
C CYS A 38 21.92 21.37 9.25
N MET A 39 20.87 21.55 10.06
CA MET A 39 20.94 22.30 11.32
C MET A 39 21.91 21.66 12.32
N ALA A 40 21.85 20.34 12.48
CA ALA A 40 22.79 19.59 13.32
C ALA A 40 24.25 19.76 12.84
N MET A 41 24.47 19.81 11.51
CA MET A 41 25.79 20.09 10.92
C MET A 41 26.30 21.48 11.30
N VAL A 42 25.50 22.53 11.14
CA VAL A 42 25.89 23.91 11.46
C VAL A 42 26.21 24.06 12.95
N VAL A 43 25.39 23.45 13.82
CA VAL A 43 25.65 23.43 15.28
C VAL A 43 26.94 22.67 15.60
N ALA A 44 27.17 21.49 15.00
CA ALA A 44 28.39 20.72 15.21
C ALA A 44 29.64 21.50 14.76
N MET A 45 29.59 22.15 13.60
CA MET A 45 30.67 23.01 13.09
C MET A 45 30.92 24.21 14.01
N GLN A 46 29.89 24.90 14.50
CA GLN A 46 30.04 26.00 15.47
C GLN A 46 30.66 25.54 16.79
N VAL A 47 30.25 24.38 17.31
CA VAL A 47 30.86 23.78 18.52
C VAL A 47 32.32 23.41 18.27
N MET A 48 32.67 22.90 17.08
CA MET A 48 34.06 22.65 16.70
C MET A 48 34.86 23.96 16.61
N MET A 49 34.39 24.99 15.92
CA MET A 49 35.06 26.31 15.89
C MET A 49 35.31 26.86 17.29
N SER A 50 34.33 26.73 18.20
CA SER A 50 34.49 27.20 19.58
C SER A 50 35.41 26.32 20.45
N ARG A 51 35.65 25.06 20.07
CA ARG A 51 36.53 24.12 20.80
C ARG A 51 37.99 24.18 20.35
N TRP A 52 38.24 24.65 19.13
CA TRP A 52 39.57 24.88 18.56
C TRP A 52 39.91 26.38 18.50
N ASP A 53 39.34 27.18 19.41
CA ASP A 53 39.61 28.61 19.62
C ASP A 53 39.59 29.50 18.35
N THR A 54 38.72 29.18 17.39
CA THR A 54 38.53 29.99 16.18
C THR A 54 38.05 31.40 16.56
N PRO A 55 38.58 32.48 15.95
CA PRO A 55 38.20 33.86 16.27
C PRO A 55 36.69 34.09 16.22
N TYR A 56 36.19 34.99 17.09
CA TYR A 56 34.77 35.31 17.18
C TYR A 56 34.22 35.86 15.84
N LEU A 57 34.94 36.78 15.21
CA LEU A 57 34.57 37.37 13.91
C LEU A 57 34.46 36.31 12.80
N GLU A 58 35.31 35.29 12.78
CA GLU A 58 35.23 34.17 11.82
C GLU A 58 34.00 33.29 12.08
N ARG A 59 33.64 33.05 13.35
CA ARG A 59 32.42 32.30 13.73
C ARG A 59 31.14 33.04 13.35
N GLU A 60 31.11 34.36 13.56
CA GLU A 60 30.00 35.21 13.12
C GLU A 60 29.92 35.32 11.60
N LEU A 61 31.06 35.48 10.91
CA LEU A 61 31.12 35.54 9.44
C LEU A 61 30.57 34.24 8.83
N PHE A 62 31.00 33.08 9.32
CA PHE A 62 30.48 31.77 8.91
C PHE A 62 28.95 31.70 9.08
N LEU A 63 28.44 31.99 10.28
CA LEU A 63 27.00 31.92 10.57
C LEU A 63 26.18 32.89 9.69
N THR A 64 26.66 34.11 9.54
CA THR A 64 26.00 35.16 8.77
C THR A 64 25.96 34.83 7.28
N THR A 65 27.04 34.24 6.74
CA THR A 65 27.08 33.71 5.36
C THR A 65 25.97 32.68 5.14
N LEU A 66 25.82 31.73 6.06
CA LEU A 66 24.81 30.67 5.99
C LEU A 66 23.39 31.22 6.01
N VAL A 67 23.10 32.13 6.95
CA VAL A 67 21.79 32.78 7.07
C VAL A 67 21.43 33.55 5.80
N TYR A 68 22.36 34.34 5.25
CA TYR A 68 22.16 35.07 4.00
C TYR A 68 21.94 34.11 2.82
N ALA A 69 22.84 33.14 2.62
CA ALA A 69 22.76 32.22 1.50
C ALA A 69 21.45 31.40 1.53
N PHE A 70 20.99 30.98 2.71
CA PHE A 70 19.72 30.30 2.89
C PHE A 70 18.51 31.20 2.59
N ILE A 71 18.42 32.38 3.21
CA ILE A 71 17.27 33.28 3.02
C ILE A 71 17.13 33.70 1.55
N PHE A 72 18.22 34.14 0.91
CA PHE A 72 18.14 34.64 -0.46
C PHE A 72 17.94 33.52 -1.50
N SER A 73 18.43 32.29 -1.26
CA SER A 73 18.19 31.16 -2.18
C SER A 73 16.73 30.71 -2.12
N VAL A 74 16.11 30.70 -0.93
CA VAL A 74 14.67 30.45 -0.73
C VAL A 74 13.83 31.55 -1.39
N LEU A 75 14.21 32.83 -1.29
CA LEU A 75 13.46 33.92 -1.93
C LEU A 75 13.55 33.89 -3.47
N ILE A 76 14.71 33.57 -4.05
CA ILE A 76 14.87 33.44 -5.51
C ILE A 76 14.08 32.23 -6.05
N THR A 77 14.13 31.09 -5.36
CA THR A 77 13.50 29.85 -5.85
C THR A 77 12.01 29.79 -5.54
N GLY A 78 11.54 30.39 -4.44
CA GLY A 78 10.22 30.16 -3.87
C GLY A 78 9.02 30.39 -4.78
N GLY A 79 9.01 31.47 -5.56
CA GLY A 79 7.95 31.74 -6.54
C GLY A 79 7.92 30.70 -7.67
N LEU A 80 9.09 30.31 -8.19
CA LEU A 80 9.20 29.28 -9.22
C LEU A 80 8.82 27.89 -8.67
N SER A 81 9.23 27.57 -7.44
CA SER A 81 8.92 26.29 -6.75
C SER A 81 7.42 26.02 -6.64
N MET A 82 6.58 27.04 -6.42
CA MET A 82 5.12 26.88 -6.42
C MET A 82 4.54 26.59 -7.81
N VAL A 83 5.11 27.19 -8.87
CA VAL A 83 4.72 26.89 -10.26
C VAL A 83 5.15 25.47 -10.65
N LEU A 84 6.39 25.09 -10.34
CA LEU A 84 6.93 23.76 -10.58
C LEU A 84 6.14 22.68 -9.84
N THR A 85 5.80 22.88 -8.57
CA THR A 85 4.97 21.93 -7.80
C THR A 85 3.64 21.64 -8.49
N ARG A 86 2.96 22.66 -9.06
CA ARG A 86 1.71 22.45 -9.83
C ARG A 86 1.97 21.77 -11.17
N PHE A 87 3.01 22.16 -11.88
CA PHE A 87 3.40 21.54 -13.16
C PHE A 87 3.72 20.05 -12.99
N ILE A 88 4.54 19.69 -11.99
CA ILE A 88 4.89 18.31 -11.64
C ILE A 88 3.65 17.51 -11.27
N ALA A 89 2.73 18.07 -10.47
CA ALA A 89 1.49 17.39 -10.11
C ALA A 89 0.60 17.09 -11.33
N ASP A 90 0.46 18.05 -12.26
CA ASP A 90 -0.29 17.84 -13.51
C ASP A 90 0.39 16.79 -14.42
N MET A 91 1.73 16.83 -14.57
CA MET A 91 2.46 15.85 -15.39
C MET A 91 2.46 14.44 -14.79
N LEU A 92 2.47 14.30 -13.46
CA LEU A 92 2.28 13.01 -12.79
C LEU A 92 0.87 12.48 -12.97
N PHE A 93 -0.15 13.36 -12.94
CA PHE A 93 -1.54 12.97 -13.18
C PHE A 93 -1.78 12.54 -14.64
N GLU A 94 -1.19 13.26 -15.59
CA GLU A 94 -1.23 12.93 -17.03
C GLU A 94 -0.27 11.78 -17.44
N LYS A 95 0.44 11.14 -16.48
CA LYS A 95 1.47 10.09 -16.71
C LYS A 95 2.64 10.49 -17.63
N ARG A 96 2.94 11.79 -17.76
CA ARG A 96 3.97 12.36 -18.66
C ARG A 96 5.33 12.52 -17.98
N HIS A 97 5.94 11.41 -17.60
CA HIS A 97 7.15 11.39 -16.75
C HIS A 97 8.40 12.03 -17.38
N GLU A 98 8.51 12.06 -18.70
CA GLU A 98 9.59 12.71 -19.47
C GLU A 98 9.76 14.23 -19.19
N HIS A 99 8.70 14.89 -18.74
CA HIS A 99 8.74 16.30 -18.38
C HIS A 99 9.40 16.59 -17.04
N LEU A 100 9.53 15.59 -16.14
CA LEU A 100 9.94 15.79 -14.75
C LEU A 100 11.43 16.15 -14.61
N LEU A 101 12.31 15.32 -15.18
CA LEU A 101 13.75 15.60 -15.21
C LEU A 101 14.05 16.82 -16.11
N SER A 102 13.24 16.99 -17.16
CA SER A 102 13.35 18.11 -18.10
C SER A 102 13.03 19.46 -17.44
N SER A 103 11.98 19.54 -16.61
CA SER A 103 11.66 20.78 -15.88
C SER A 103 12.66 21.12 -14.78
N PHE A 104 13.31 20.13 -14.17
CA PHE A 104 14.39 20.37 -13.20
C PHE A 104 15.57 21.09 -13.86
N TYR A 105 16.07 20.56 -14.98
CA TYR A 105 17.17 21.20 -15.72
C TYR A 105 16.76 22.58 -16.29
N GLY A 106 15.52 22.72 -16.79
CA GLY A 106 14.99 24.01 -17.23
C GLY A 106 14.86 25.05 -16.11
N ALA A 107 14.50 24.64 -14.89
CA ALA A 107 14.46 25.51 -13.72
C ALA A 107 15.87 25.94 -13.28
N CYS A 108 16.83 25.02 -13.26
CA CYS A 108 18.23 25.32 -12.96
C CYS A 108 18.81 26.32 -13.97
N ALA A 109 18.50 26.17 -15.26
CA ALA A 109 18.92 27.09 -16.32
C ALA A 109 18.36 28.53 -16.18
N ILE A 110 17.33 28.74 -15.35
CA ILE A 110 16.78 30.08 -15.03
C ILE A 110 17.32 30.58 -13.69
N CYS A 111 17.26 29.76 -12.64
CA CYS A 111 17.65 30.18 -11.29
C CYS A 111 19.16 30.35 -11.10
N LEU A 112 20.01 29.52 -11.71
CA LEU A 112 21.47 29.64 -11.53
C LEU A 112 22.05 30.92 -12.15
N PRO A 113 21.65 31.38 -13.36
CA PRO A 113 22.09 32.69 -13.86
C PRO A 113 21.59 33.86 -13.00
N ILE A 114 20.33 33.82 -12.53
CA ILE A 114 19.78 34.86 -11.65
C ILE A 114 20.52 34.88 -10.31
N GLY A 115 20.76 33.71 -9.72
CA GLY A 115 21.58 33.54 -8.53
C GLY A 115 23.00 34.05 -8.75
N THR A 116 23.63 33.74 -9.89
CA THR A 116 24.99 34.18 -10.23
C THR A 116 25.09 35.70 -10.33
N VAL A 117 24.12 36.36 -10.98
CA VAL A 117 24.07 37.84 -11.03
C VAL A 117 23.87 38.43 -9.63
N THR A 118 22.95 37.86 -8.84
CA THR A 118 22.66 38.32 -7.47
C THR A 118 23.88 38.18 -6.55
N ALA A 119 24.52 37.01 -6.58
CA ALA A 119 25.73 36.73 -5.83
C ALA A 119 26.91 37.57 -6.31
N TRP A 120 27.07 37.80 -7.60
CA TRP A 120 28.12 38.69 -8.10
C TRP A 120 27.92 40.13 -7.63
N LEU A 121 26.70 40.65 -7.66
CA LEU A 121 26.37 42.00 -7.17
C LEU A 121 26.73 42.18 -5.70
N PHE A 122 26.53 41.15 -4.86
CA PHE A 122 26.75 41.21 -3.40
C PHE A 122 28.13 40.71 -2.94
N LEU A 123 28.77 39.75 -3.63
CA LEU A 123 30.07 39.15 -3.25
C LEU A 123 31.27 39.78 -3.97
N ARG A 124 31.08 40.51 -5.08
CA ARG A 124 32.08 41.52 -5.50
C ARG A 124 32.27 42.56 -4.40
N ASP A 125 31.26 42.66 -3.53
CA ASP A 125 30.94 43.78 -2.68
C ASP A 125 31.59 43.59 -1.26
N VAL A 126 31.38 42.43 -0.60
CA VAL A 126 31.96 42.03 0.72
C VAL A 126 33.48 42.29 0.86
N ASP A 127 33.97 42.76 2.02
CA ASP A 127 35.42 42.76 2.32
C ASP A 127 35.89 41.40 2.87
N ALA A 128 36.40 40.55 1.96
CA ALA A 128 36.88 39.21 2.26
C ALA A 128 37.75 38.65 1.11
N GLY A 129 38.55 37.63 1.43
CA GLY A 129 39.43 36.94 0.48
C GLY A 129 38.69 36.21 -0.66
N PHE A 130 39.40 35.93 -1.75
CA PHE A 130 38.83 35.27 -2.93
C PHE A 130 38.29 33.86 -2.62
N GLY A 131 38.98 33.09 -1.78
CA GLY A 131 38.53 31.76 -1.35
C GLY A 131 37.18 31.81 -0.64
N TYR A 132 37.03 32.71 0.33
CA TYR A 132 35.75 32.94 1.03
C TYR A 132 34.63 33.31 0.05
N LYS A 133 34.87 34.27 -0.85
CA LYS A 133 33.87 34.72 -1.84
C LYS A 133 33.46 33.61 -2.78
N THR A 134 34.38 32.71 -3.10
CA THR A 134 34.13 31.54 -3.96
C THR A 134 33.30 30.48 -3.22
N ALA A 135 33.61 30.19 -1.96
CA ALA A 135 32.83 29.28 -1.13
C ALA A 135 31.41 29.83 -0.86
N ALA A 136 31.29 31.10 -0.46
CA ALA A 136 29.98 31.77 -0.29
C ALA A 136 29.14 31.78 -1.58
N TYR A 137 29.77 31.83 -2.76
CA TYR A 137 29.11 31.66 -4.05
C TYR A 137 28.65 30.21 -4.30
N PHE A 138 29.50 29.21 -4.04
CA PHE A 138 29.14 27.80 -4.23
C PHE A 138 28.03 27.37 -3.28
N LEU A 139 28.14 27.66 -1.99
CA LEU A 139 27.08 27.50 -0.99
C LEU A 139 25.73 28.03 -1.49
N PHE A 140 25.73 29.24 -2.06
CA PHE A 140 24.51 29.86 -2.56
C PHE A 140 23.94 29.18 -3.81
N MET A 141 24.81 28.77 -4.77
CA MET A 141 24.38 27.97 -5.94
C MET A 141 23.86 26.59 -5.53
N GLU A 142 24.52 25.93 -4.59
CA GLU A 142 24.16 24.61 -4.11
C GLU A 142 22.87 24.62 -3.31
N LEU A 143 22.62 25.64 -2.49
CA LEU A 143 21.31 25.84 -1.85
C LEU A 143 20.20 26.07 -2.89
N ILE A 144 20.44 26.85 -3.96
CA ILE A 144 19.49 26.98 -5.08
C ILE A 144 19.21 25.62 -5.74
N LEU A 145 20.26 24.81 -5.99
CA LEU A 145 20.11 23.46 -6.54
C LEU A 145 19.31 22.55 -5.61
N LEU A 146 19.70 22.45 -4.34
CA LEU A 146 19.04 21.60 -3.33
C LEU A 146 17.56 21.97 -3.18
N LEU A 147 17.21 23.27 -3.16
CA LEU A 147 15.81 23.73 -3.10
C LEU A 147 15.02 23.34 -4.36
N LEU A 148 15.60 23.44 -5.57
CA LEU A 148 14.95 22.97 -6.78
C LEU A 148 14.86 21.44 -6.84
N GLN A 149 15.85 20.73 -6.29
CA GLN A 149 15.82 19.28 -6.14
C GLN A 149 14.70 18.85 -5.18
N THR A 150 14.53 19.46 -4.00
CA THR A 150 13.48 19.05 -3.04
C THR A 150 12.06 19.16 -3.60
N VAL A 151 11.79 20.13 -4.48
CA VAL A 151 10.51 20.22 -5.22
C VAL A 151 10.27 18.99 -6.09
N HIS A 152 11.26 18.54 -6.86
CA HIS A 152 11.16 17.38 -7.76
C HIS A 152 11.27 16.03 -7.00
N LEU A 153 12.00 16.00 -5.89
CA LEU A 153 12.11 14.85 -4.98
C LEU A 153 10.75 14.42 -4.41
N SER A 154 9.79 15.35 -4.24
CA SER A 154 8.42 15.04 -3.83
C SER A 154 7.70 14.04 -4.76
N ALA A 155 8.11 13.99 -6.03
CA ALA A 155 7.60 13.05 -7.04
C ALA A 155 8.20 11.64 -6.95
N LEU A 156 9.43 11.48 -6.44
CA LEU A 156 10.15 10.19 -6.38
C LEU A 156 9.59 9.21 -5.34
N LYS A 157 8.90 9.72 -4.31
CA LYS A 157 8.35 8.97 -3.17
C LYS A 157 9.35 8.14 -2.31
N ASN A 158 10.66 8.12 -2.64
CA ASN A 158 11.70 7.34 -1.93
C ASN A 158 12.53 8.18 -0.93
N TYR A 159 11.89 8.64 0.13
CA TYR A 159 12.49 9.61 1.08
C TYR A 159 13.66 9.06 1.90
N LYS A 160 13.71 7.75 2.18
CA LYS A 160 14.83 7.09 2.88
C LYS A 160 16.16 7.33 2.16
N ARG A 161 16.19 7.21 0.82
CA ARG A 161 17.42 7.43 0.02
C ARG A 161 17.84 8.90 -0.03
N ILE A 162 16.88 9.82 -0.03
CA ILE A 162 17.13 11.27 0.04
C ILE A 162 17.83 11.62 1.34
N VAL A 163 17.22 11.26 2.48
CA VAL A 163 17.77 11.57 3.80
C VAL A 163 19.14 10.94 3.99
N ARG A 164 19.34 9.69 3.54
CA ARG A 164 20.66 9.04 3.54
C ARG A 164 21.71 9.86 2.75
N SER A 165 21.32 10.50 1.64
CA SER A 165 22.24 11.31 0.83
C SER A 165 22.69 12.57 1.60
N PHE A 166 21.75 13.27 2.26
CA PHE A 166 22.07 14.40 3.14
C PHE A 166 22.90 13.97 4.37
N VAL A 167 22.58 12.84 5.00
CA VAL A 167 23.37 12.32 6.13
C VAL A 167 24.81 11.99 5.72
N ILE A 168 25.02 11.41 4.53
CA ILE A 168 26.36 11.16 3.98
C ILE A 168 27.09 12.48 3.73
N GLY A 169 26.46 13.44 3.04
CA GLY A 169 27.04 14.75 2.78
C GLY A 169 27.42 15.51 4.06
N THR A 170 26.50 15.57 5.03
CA THR A 170 26.74 16.16 6.35
C THR A 170 27.85 15.46 7.13
N ALA A 171 27.93 14.12 7.09
CA ALA A 171 29.00 13.38 7.74
C ALA A 171 30.37 13.69 7.10
N ILE A 172 30.44 13.78 5.77
CA ILE A 172 31.65 14.19 5.04
C ILE A 172 32.06 15.62 5.41
N ALA A 173 31.11 16.56 5.41
CA ALA A 173 31.37 17.95 5.78
C ALA A 173 31.85 18.11 7.22
N ALA A 174 31.21 17.42 8.18
CA ALA A 174 31.60 17.47 9.59
C ALA A 174 32.95 16.78 9.84
N ALA A 175 33.23 15.65 9.19
CA ALA A 175 34.53 14.97 9.28
C ALA A 175 35.64 15.80 8.62
N GLY A 176 35.36 16.40 7.46
CA GLY A 176 36.27 17.32 6.77
C GLY A 176 36.59 18.55 7.62
N ALA A 177 35.57 19.21 8.19
CA ALA A 177 35.76 20.33 9.10
C ALA A 177 36.56 19.95 10.35
N TRP A 178 36.32 18.76 10.94
CA TRP A 178 37.11 18.25 12.07
C TRP A 178 38.58 18.01 11.69
N LEU A 179 38.85 17.35 10.56
CA LEU A 179 40.21 17.14 10.06
C LEU A 179 40.92 18.47 9.79
N LEU A 180 40.22 19.41 9.16
CA LEU A 180 40.73 20.74 8.81
C LEU A 180 41.09 21.54 10.06
N LEU A 181 40.19 21.61 11.06
CA LEU A 181 40.43 22.27 12.35
C LEU A 181 41.51 21.58 13.19
N ARG A 182 41.67 20.25 13.07
CA ARG A 182 42.62 19.48 13.87
C ARG A 182 44.04 19.49 13.32
N PHE A 183 44.21 19.45 12.00
CA PHE A 183 45.49 19.19 11.34
C PHE A 183 45.98 20.33 10.43
N THR A 184 45.18 21.36 10.17
CA THR A 184 45.57 22.48 9.28
C THR A 184 45.39 23.85 9.94
N PRO A 185 46.14 24.87 9.54
CA PRO A 185 45.94 26.24 10.03
C PRO A 185 44.71 26.94 9.41
N TYR A 186 44.01 26.33 8.46
CA TYR A 186 42.95 26.98 7.67
C TYR A 186 41.56 26.99 8.33
N GLY A 187 41.49 26.76 9.64
CA GLY A 187 40.28 26.60 10.46
C GLY A 187 39.35 27.80 10.63
N GLY A 188 39.41 28.80 9.75
CA GLY A 188 38.48 29.94 9.72
C GLY A 188 37.18 29.63 8.96
N ALA A 189 36.33 30.65 8.79
CA ALA A 189 35.06 30.57 8.09
C ALA A 189 35.21 29.96 6.68
N THR A 190 36.25 30.37 5.95
CA THR A 190 36.53 29.88 4.58
C THR A 190 36.70 28.36 4.55
N GLY A 191 37.51 27.78 5.43
CA GLY A 191 37.78 26.35 5.45
C GLY A 191 36.52 25.54 5.74
N LEU A 192 35.69 26.01 6.67
CA LEU A 192 34.44 25.35 7.02
C LEU A 192 33.35 25.51 5.95
N LEU A 193 33.26 26.67 5.28
CA LEU A 193 32.38 26.83 4.12
C LEU A 193 32.77 25.83 3.02
N VAL A 194 34.05 25.71 2.66
CA VAL A 194 34.50 24.74 1.64
C VAL A 194 34.20 23.29 2.04
N MET A 195 34.37 22.91 3.31
CA MET A 195 33.99 21.56 3.77
C MET A 195 32.48 21.34 3.74
N MET A 196 31.68 22.38 4.00
CA MET A 196 30.23 22.37 3.90
C MET A 196 29.75 22.24 2.44
N ASP A 197 30.35 23.01 1.53
CA ASP A 197 30.13 22.92 0.08
C ASP A 197 30.46 21.51 -0.44
N ILE A 198 31.58 20.90 -0.03
CA ILE A 198 31.89 19.50 -0.41
C ILE A 198 30.77 18.53 0.03
N GLY A 199 30.23 18.68 1.23
CA GLY A 199 29.12 17.85 1.71
C GLY A 199 27.79 18.11 0.98
N PHE A 200 27.50 19.37 0.66
CA PHE A 200 26.32 19.75 -0.11
C PHE A 200 26.44 19.33 -1.58
N PHE A 201 27.59 19.51 -2.23
CA PHE A 201 27.90 18.98 -3.55
C PHE A 201 27.73 17.45 -3.62
N VAL A 202 28.25 16.70 -2.65
CA VAL A 202 28.00 15.25 -2.56
C VAL A 202 26.52 14.93 -2.42
N SER A 203 25.78 15.71 -1.62
CA SER A 203 24.32 15.55 -1.48
C SER A 203 23.59 15.81 -2.81
N VAL A 204 23.94 16.89 -3.51
CA VAL A 204 23.43 17.26 -4.85
C VAL A 204 23.70 16.16 -5.86
N LEU A 205 24.92 15.60 -5.90
CA LEU A 205 25.30 14.53 -6.81
C LEU A 205 24.54 13.22 -6.55
N LEU A 206 24.44 12.80 -5.28
CA LEU A 206 23.71 11.58 -4.91
C LEU A 206 22.21 11.70 -5.22
N VAL A 207 21.62 12.87 -4.97
CA VAL A 207 20.23 13.19 -5.33
C VAL A 207 20.05 13.23 -6.85
N ASN A 208 20.94 13.86 -7.60
CA ASN A 208 20.83 13.95 -9.06
C ASN A 208 20.98 12.57 -9.72
N ARG A 209 21.93 11.75 -9.25
CA ARG A 209 22.04 10.33 -9.67
C ARG A 209 20.75 9.56 -9.38
N HIS A 210 20.05 9.85 -8.28
CA HIS A 210 18.77 9.22 -8.00
C HIS A 210 17.67 9.66 -8.98
N PHE A 211 17.63 10.93 -9.40
CA PHE A 211 16.72 11.39 -10.46
C PHE A 211 16.96 10.64 -11.77
N GLU A 212 18.21 10.56 -12.22
CA GLU A 212 18.58 9.92 -13.50
C GLU A 212 18.38 8.40 -13.50
N GLN A 213 18.31 7.77 -12.32
CA GLN A 213 17.95 6.35 -12.17
C GLN A 213 16.45 6.08 -12.19
N TYR A 214 15.59 7.09 -11.96
CA TYR A 214 14.16 6.89 -11.74
C TYR A 214 13.28 7.50 -12.84
N PHE A 215 13.69 8.64 -13.40
CA PHE A 215 12.92 9.31 -14.46
C PHE A 215 13.46 8.96 -15.86
N PRO A 216 12.60 8.96 -16.90
CA PRO A 216 13.04 8.79 -18.29
C PRO A 216 14.13 9.80 -18.70
N PRO A 217 15.00 9.44 -19.66
CA PRO A 217 16.08 10.30 -20.09
C PRO A 217 15.58 11.67 -20.58
N LYS A 218 16.31 12.72 -20.20
CA LYS A 218 15.95 14.12 -20.43
C LYS A 218 15.77 14.44 -21.93
N ASN A 219 14.69 15.14 -22.28
CA ASN A 219 14.43 15.61 -23.64
C ASN A 219 14.65 17.12 -23.74
N ASN A 220 15.66 17.52 -24.53
CA ASN A 220 16.12 18.90 -24.66
C ASN A 220 15.06 19.86 -25.25
N GLN A 221 14.02 19.35 -25.93
CA GLN A 221 12.98 20.17 -26.53
C GLN A 221 11.93 20.67 -25.53
N ILE A 222 11.82 20.04 -24.35
CA ILE A 222 10.73 20.27 -23.38
C ILE A 222 11.19 20.86 -22.03
N TYR A 223 12.45 21.28 -21.90
CA TYR A 223 12.99 21.88 -20.66
C TYR A 223 12.15 23.05 -20.12
N PHE A 224 11.61 23.88 -21.01
CA PHE A 224 10.89 25.10 -20.64
C PHE A 224 9.36 24.97 -20.69
N SER A 225 8.81 23.76 -20.82
CA SER A 225 7.35 23.56 -20.94
C SER A 225 6.56 24.10 -19.73
N PHE A 226 7.17 24.11 -18.54
CA PHE A 226 6.57 24.72 -17.34
C PHE A 226 6.39 26.24 -17.44
N LEU A 227 7.09 26.95 -18.33
CA LEU A 227 6.90 28.39 -18.51
C LEU A 227 5.48 28.74 -19.01
N SER A 228 4.81 27.81 -19.69
CA SER A 228 3.39 27.97 -20.06
C SER A 228 2.49 28.19 -18.83
N TYR A 229 2.85 27.64 -17.67
CA TYR A 229 2.07 27.74 -16.43
C TYR A 229 2.13 29.15 -15.81
N PHE A 230 3.12 29.98 -16.14
CA PHE A 230 3.10 31.41 -15.77
C PHE A 230 1.95 32.16 -16.47
N SER A 231 1.54 31.74 -17.67
CA SER A 231 0.39 32.31 -18.36
C SER A 231 -0.95 31.72 -17.90
N LYS A 232 -0.96 30.44 -17.50
CA LYS A 232 -2.14 29.70 -17.01
C LYS A 232 -2.50 30.08 -15.57
N TYR A 233 -1.49 30.19 -14.70
CA TYR A 233 -1.62 30.32 -13.24
C TYR A 233 -0.65 31.37 -12.63
N PRO A 234 -0.60 32.62 -13.12
CA PRO A 234 0.38 33.64 -12.68
C PRO A 234 0.36 33.92 -11.17
N SER A 235 -0.78 33.73 -10.51
CA SER A 235 -0.93 33.91 -9.06
C SER A 235 -0.02 33.00 -8.23
N LEU A 236 0.31 31.79 -8.70
CA LEU A 236 1.13 30.84 -7.93
C LEU A 236 2.55 31.35 -7.68
N PHE A 237 3.14 32.07 -8.64
CA PHE A 237 4.47 32.66 -8.49
C PHE A 237 4.51 33.71 -7.38
N PHE A 238 3.51 34.61 -7.35
CA PHE A 238 3.42 35.64 -6.32
C PHE A 238 3.09 35.05 -4.94
N ILE A 239 2.21 34.04 -4.87
CA ILE A 239 1.90 33.33 -3.62
C ILE A 239 3.16 32.70 -3.02
N GLY A 240 3.95 31.97 -3.82
CA GLY A 240 5.23 31.41 -3.36
C GLY A 240 6.20 32.48 -2.88
N THR A 241 6.33 33.57 -3.64
CA THR A 241 7.18 34.71 -3.26
C THR A 241 6.74 35.34 -1.92
N PHE A 242 5.44 35.58 -1.73
CA PHE A 242 4.92 36.20 -0.50
C PHE A 242 4.90 35.27 0.71
N PHE A 243 4.75 33.95 0.52
CA PHE A 243 4.90 32.98 1.60
C PHE A 243 6.31 33.05 2.21
N TYR A 244 7.36 32.99 1.39
CA TYR A 244 8.73 33.05 1.90
C TYR A 244 9.16 34.47 2.32
N ALA A 245 8.72 35.51 1.60
CA ALA A 245 8.96 36.89 2.04
C ALA A 245 8.30 37.19 3.39
N GLY A 246 7.08 36.69 3.63
CA GLY A 246 6.36 36.89 4.89
C GLY A 246 7.09 36.34 6.12
N VAL A 247 7.87 35.26 5.96
CA VAL A 247 8.70 34.66 7.01
C VAL A 247 9.90 35.54 7.39
N TYR A 248 10.46 36.32 6.46
CA TYR A 248 11.72 37.06 6.69
C TYR A 248 11.59 38.59 6.64
N VAL A 249 10.45 39.14 6.22
CA VAL A 249 10.32 40.60 6.00
C VAL A 249 10.47 41.40 7.29
N HIS A 250 10.03 40.87 8.43
CA HIS A 250 10.26 41.51 9.72
C HIS A 250 11.75 41.53 10.09
N THR A 251 12.49 40.46 9.81
CA THR A 251 13.97 40.41 9.97
C THR A 251 14.66 41.48 9.12
N PHE A 252 14.26 41.66 7.86
CA PHE A 252 14.80 42.73 7.00
C PHE A 252 14.52 44.14 7.53
N VAL A 253 13.38 44.36 8.19
CA VAL A 253 13.09 45.65 8.86
C VAL A 253 14.12 45.94 9.97
N TYR A 254 14.57 44.93 10.71
CA TYR A 254 15.57 45.09 11.76
C TYR A 254 17.00 45.21 11.21
N TRP A 255 17.34 44.49 10.14
CA TRP A 255 18.63 44.64 9.44
C TRP A 255 18.81 46.03 8.83
N LEU A 256 17.73 46.66 8.36
CA LEU A 256 17.71 48.04 7.88
C LEU A 256 17.43 49.07 9.01
N GLY A 257 17.26 48.60 10.25
CA GLY A 257 16.96 49.43 11.41
C GLY A 257 18.21 50.07 12.04
N PRO A 258 18.04 50.96 13.03
CA PRO A 258 19.17 51.65 13.68
C PRO A 258 20.01 50.75 14.60
N GLY A 259 19.54 49.54 14.95
CA GLY A 259 20.20 48.59 15.85
C GLY A 259 20.93 47.44 15.14
N HIS A 260 21.25 47.58 13.86
CA HIS A 260 21.99 46.56 13.12
C HIS A 260 23.48 46.57 13.49
N THR A 261 24.13 45.42 13.35
CA THR A 261 25.59 45.28 13.29
C THR A 261 26.01 44.89 11.88
N VAL A 262 27.21 45.31 11.49
CA VAL A 262 27.75 45.10 10.15
C VAL A 262 28.95 44.15 10.23
N ILE A 263 28.90 43.04 9.48
CA ILE A 263 29.99 42.06 9.38
C ILE A 263 30.60 42.11 7.97
N ALA A 264 31.93 42.02 7.88
CA ALA A 264 32.71 42.15 6.63
C ALA A 264 32.24 43.35 5.77
N ASP A 265 32.01 44.47 6.46
CA ASP A 265 31.40 45.74 6.02
C ASP A 265 30.00 45.69 5.40
N LYS A 266 29.53 44.53 4.93
CA LYS A 266 28.43 44.43 3.95
C LYS A 266 27.26 43.54 4.39
N TYR A 267 27.45 42.65 5.36
CA TYR A 267 26.38 41.87 5.94
C TYR A 267 25.71 42.64 7.08
N PHE A 268 24.46 43.06 6.86
CA PHE A 268 23.61 43.67 7.88
C PHE A 268 22.88 42.57 8.64
N ILE A 269 23.10 42.48 9.95
CA ILE A 269 22.34 41.60 10.84
C ILE A 269 21.88 42.38 12.07
N ALA A 270 20.94 41.83 12.81
CA ALA A 270 20.48 42.41 14.08
C ALA A 270 20.53 41.31 15.16
N PRO A 271 21.71 40.97 15.73
CA PRO A 271 21.88 39.83 16.64
C PRO A 271 20.90 39.83 17.81
N PHE A 272 20.58 41.02 18.31
CA PHE A 272 19.56 41.25 19.32
C PHE A 272 18.21 40.60 18.98
N TYR A 273 17.77 40.71 17.72
CA TYR A 273 16.47 40.26 17.22
C TYR A 273 16.55 38.90 16.50
N ASP A 274 17.61 38.68 15.72
CA ASP A 274 17.83 37.47 14.92
C ASP A 274 17.97 36.21 15.79
N MET A 275 18.58 36.34 16.98
CA MET A 275 18.71 35.25 17.94
C MET A 275 17.33 34.80 18.48
N PRO A 276 16.48 35.68 19.06
CA PRO A 276 15.07 35.39 19.34
C PRO A 276 14.31 34.79 18.15
N VAL A 277 14.48 35.33 16.95
CA VAL A 277 13.84 34.84 15.71
C VAL A 277 14.19 33.38 15.44
N PHE A 278 15.47 33.01 15.48
CA PHE A 278 15.93 31.65 15.23
C PHE A 278 15.32 30.64 16.20
N TYR A 279 15.45 30.87 17.52
CA TYR A 279 14.92 29.95 18.52
C TYR A 279 13.39 29.87 18.51
N ALA A 280 12.70 30.99 18.28
CA ALA A 280 11.24 30.99 18.20
C ALA A 280 10.74 30.23 16.95
N TYR A 281 11.47 30.29 15.83
CA TYR A 281 11.12 29.55 14.62
C TYR A 281 11.28 28.02 14.79
N LEU A 282 12.18 27.53 15.65
CA LEU A 282 12.27 26.09 15.95
C LEU A 282 10.96 25.51 16.51
N SER A 283 10.12 26.31 17.17
CA SER A 283 8.81 25.88 17.68
C SER A 283 7.83 25.46 16.57
N VAL A 284 8.05 25.88 15.32
CA VAL A 284 7.21 25.61 14.14
C VAL A 284 7.38 24.17 13.62
N VAL A 285 8.56 23.60 13.86
CA VAL A 285 9.01 22.34 13.24
C VAL A 285 8.03 21.17 13.46
N PRO A 286 7.45 20.94 14.66
CA PRO A 286 6.47 19.87 14.87
C PRO A 286 5.19 20.04 14.04
N THR A 287 4.71 21.28 13.84
CA THR A 287 3.51 21.55 13.04
C THR A 287 3.68 21.21 11.58
N LEU A 288 4.86 21.43 10.99
CA LEU A 288 5.12 21.04 9.61
C LEU A 288 4.99 19.52 9.42
N VAL A 289 5.46 18.73 10.40
CA VAL A 289 5.33 17.27 10.40
C VAL A 289 3.87 16.86 10.61
N THR A 290 3.21 17.38 11.64
CA THR A 290 1.81 17.05 11.96
C THR A 290 0.88 17.42 10.81
N PHE A 291 1.09 18.56 10.14
CA PHE A 291 0.34 18.97 8.96
C PHE A 291 0.49 17.96 7.81
N VAL A 292 1.71 17.55 7.46
CA VAL A 292 1.93 16.59 6.38
C VAL A 292 1.31 15.23 6.71
N VAL A 293 1.43 14.75 7.96
CA VAL A 293 0.71 13.55 8.42
C VAL A 293 -0.79 13.72 8.25
N SER A 294 -1.38 14.68 8.96
CA SER A 294 -2.82 14.96 9.01
C SER A 294 -3.47 15.06 7.62
N VAL A 295 -2.83 15.81 6.71
CA VAL A 295 -3.32 15.99 5.34
C VAL A 295 -3.24 14.69 4.54
N GLU A 296 -2.10 14.01 4.51
CA GLU A 296 -1.91 12.83 3.66
C GLU A 296 -2.52 11.55 4.25
N THR A 297 -2.70 11.43 5.57
CA THR A 297 -3.31 10.24 6.20
C THR A 297 -4.81 10.36 6.37
N THR A 298 -5.33 11.53 6.78
CA THR A 298 -6.73 11.65 7.24
C THR A 298 -7.59 12.49 6.31
N PHE A 299 -7.18 13.73 6.00
CA PHE A 299 -8.00 14.64 5.19
C PHE A 299 -8.07 14.25 3.70
N TYR A 300 -6.94 13.84 3.09
CA TYR A 300 -6.87 13.47 1.67
C TYR A 300 -7.86 12.37 1.29
N GLU A 301 -8.12 11.40 2.18
CA GLU A 301 -9.08 10.32 1.94
C GLU A 301 -10.51 10.83 1.78
N LYS A 302 -10.95 11.69 2.71
CA LYS A 302 -12.32 12.23 2.71
C LYS A 302 -12.52 13.21 1.56
N PHE A 303 -11.49 13.99 1.23
CA PHE A 303 -11.47 14.82 0.03
C PHE A 303 -11.58 13.98 -1.25
N ARG A 304 -10.75 12.92 -1.39
CA ARG A 304 -10.82 12.04 -2.57
C ARG A 304 -12.21 11.41 -2.68
N SER A 305 -12.77 10.91 -1.58
CA SER A 305 -14.12 10.32 -1.56
C SER A 305 -15.22 11.30 -2.00
N TYR A 306 -15.15 12.58 -1.61
CA TYR A 306 -16.10 13.60 -2.08
C TYR A 306 -16.01 13.82 -3.60
N TYR A 307 -14.81 14.00 -4.16
CA TYR A 307 -14.65 14.18 -5.61
C TYR A 307 -14.92 12.91 -6.42
N ASP A 308 -14.60 11.75 -5.88
CA ASP A 308 -14.86 10.44 -6.49
C ASP A 308 -16.37 10.21 -6.67
N LYS A 309 -17.18 10.51 -5.63
CA LYS A 309 -18.65 10.47 -5.71
C LYS A 309 -19.22 11.50 -6.69
N ILE A 310 -18.53 12.60 -6.96
CA ILE A 310 -18.96 13.58 -7.98
C ILE A 310 -18.63 13.10 -9.40
N LEU A 311 -17.48 12.47 -9.61
CA LEU A 311 -17.01 12.03 -10.93
C LEU A 311 -17.68 10.72 -11.39
N HIS A 312 -17.93 9.79 -10.48
CA HIS A 312 -18.43 8.44 -10.78
C HIS A 312 -19.93 8.25 -10.47
N GLY A 313 -20.73 9.31 -10.66
CA GLY A 313 -22.20 9.20 -10.68
C GLY A 313 -22.89 8.98 -9.31
N GLY A 314 -22.26 9.38 -8.20
CA GLY A 314 -22.85 9.27 -6.87
C GLY A 314 -24.12 10.10 -6.70
N THR A 315 -25.04 9.62 -5.86
CA THR A 315 -26.30 10.32 -5.59
C THR A 315 -26.08 11.62 -4.82
N TRP A 316 -27.02 12.57 -4.93
CA TRP A 316 -26.97 13.83 -4.17
C TRP A 316 -26.88 13.63 -2.64
N ALA A 317 -27.48 12.55 -2.12
CA ALA A 317 -27.38 12.19 -0.70
C ALA A 317 -25.95 11.78 -0.32
N GLU A 318 -25.30 10.94 -1.13
CA GLU A 318 -23.90 10.52 -0.92
C GLU A 318 -22.92 11.69 -1.07
N ILE A 319 -23.08 12.52 -2.10
CA ILE A 319 -22.23 13.72 -2.31
C ILE A 319 -22.35 14.65 -1.10
N ARG A 320 -23.57 14.89 -0.59
CA ARG A 320 -23.81 15.69 0.61
C ARG A 320 -23.20 15.06 1.87
N ALA A 321 -23.28 13.74 2.03
CA ALA A 321 -22.70 13.02 3.15
C ALA A 321 -21.17 13.05 3.13
N ALA A 322 -20.55 12.73 1.99
CA ALA A 322 -19.10 12.79 1.77
C ALA A 322 -18.58 14.22 1.97
N ARG A 323 -19.31 15.23 1.47
CA ARG A 323 -19.05 16.65 1.73
C ARG A 323 -19.02 16.92 3.24
N LYS A 324 -20.09 16.59 3.97
CA LYS A 324 -20.19 16.85 5.42
C LYS A 324 -19.04 16.15 6.19
N GLN A 325 -18.72 14.91 5.84
CA GLN A 325 -17.62 14.17 6.46
C GLN A 325 -16.25 14.82 6.19
N MET A 326 -15.97 15.24 4.95
CA MET A 326 -14.76 15.97 4.58
C MET A 326 -14.68 17.33 5.32
N GLN A 327 -15.80 18.07 5.42
CA GLN A 327 -15.87 19.34 6.16
C GLN A 327 -15.57 19.15 7.66
N GLN A 328 -16.17 18.13 8.29
CA GLN A 328 -15.94 17.82 9.70
C GLN A 328 -14.49 17.39 9.95
N THR A 329 -13.96 16.49 9.13
CA THR A 329 -12.57 16.04 9.20
C THR A 329 -11.60 17.23 9.06
N LEU A 330 -11.80 18.09 8.05
CA LEU A 330 -10.96 19.28 7.86
C LEU A 330 -10.92 20.20 9.09
N MET A 331 -12.05 20.43 9.75
CA MET A 331 -12.10 21.27 10.95
C MET A 331 -11.46 20.58 12.18
N GLN A 332 -11.63 19.26 12.31
CA GLN A 332 -10.99 18.45 13.36
C GLN A 332 -9.46 18.47 13.21
N GLU A 333 -8.96 18.24 11.99
CA GLU A 333 -7.53 18.25 11.68
C GLU A 333 -6.89 19.63 11.91
N ILE A 334 -7.57 20.72 11.51
CA ILE A 334 -7.12 22.09 11.82
C ILE A 334 -7.06 22.32 13.34
N GLY A 335 -8.08 21.88 14.08
CA GLY A 335 -8.11 21.97 15.55
C GLY A 335 -6.95 21.22 16.21
N PHE A 336 -6.70 19.98 15.78
CA PHE A 336 -5.59 19.16 16.28
C PHE A 336 -4.22 19.80 15.99
N ILE A 337 -4.01 20.36 14.80
CA ILE A 337 -2.76 21.08 14.46
C ILE A 337 -2.60 22.34 15.34
N MET A 338 -3.69 23.07 15.61
CA MET A 338 -3.67 24.22 16.54
C MET A 338 -3.29 23.81 17.96
N GLU A 339 -3.88 22.73 18.49
CA GLU A 339 -3.59 22.18 19.81
C GLU A 339 -2.11 21.75 19.94
N VAL A 340 -1.59 21.01 18.96
CA VAL A 340 -0.20 20.56 18.94
C VAL A 340 0.76 21.74 18.91
N GLN A 341 0.56 22.73 18.03
CA GLN A 341 1.43 23.93 18.02
C GLN A 341 1.34 24.71 19.33
N LEU A 342 0.15 24.84 19.92
CA LEU A 342 -0.03 25.55 21.18
C LEU A 342 0.77 24.89 22.31
N ILE A 343 0.75 23.55 22.40
CA ILE A 343 1.55 22.78 23.35
C ILE A 343 3.05 23.08 23.16
N PHE A 344 3.56 22.97 21.93
CA PHE A 344 4.97 23.26 21.65
C PHE A 344 5.34 24.74 21.88
N THR A 345 4.41 25.67 21.67
CA THR A 345 4.60 27.11 21.94
C THR A 345 4.72 27.35 23.46
N VAL A 346 3.82 26.78 24.27
CA VAL A 346 3.85 26.88 25.74
C VAL A 346 5.11 26.23 26.32
N ILE A 347 5.51 25.05 25.81
CA ILE A 347 6.77 24.39 26.17
C ILE A 347 7.96 25.27 25.80
N SER A 348 7.96 25.90 24.62
CA SER A 348 9.05 26.78 24.18
C SER A 348 9.16 28.05 25.03
N ILE A 349 8.04 28.63 25.51
CA ILE A 349 8.06 29.73 26.49
C ILE A 349 8.68 29.25 27.81
N ALA A 350 8.18 28.14 28.37
CA ALA A 350 8.64 27.63 29.66
C ALA A 350 10.12 27.21 29.66
N LEU A 351 10.58 26.55 28.59
CA LEU A 351 11.99 26.22 28.39
C LEU A 351 12.82 27.47 28.09
N GLY A 352 12.31 28.41 27.28
CA GLY A 352 13.00 29.64 26.92
C GLY A 352 13.36 30.48 28.13
N ILE A 353 12.38 30.72 29.02
CA ILE A 353 12.57 31.47 30.27
C ILE A 353 13.66 30.84 31.17
N LYS A 354 13.80 29.50 31.15
CA LYS A 354 14.78 28.79 31.98
C LYS A 354 16.15 28.64 31.33
N LEU A 355 16.21 28.40 30.01
CA LEU A 355 17.43 27.98 29.31
C LEU A 355 18.12 29.12 28.57
N LEU A 356 17.39 30.04 27.94
CA LEU A 356 18.00 31.10 27.14
C LEU A 356 18.87 32.07 27.97
N PRO A 357 18.50 32.45 29.22
CA PRO A 357 19.38 33.25 30.07
C PRO A 357 20.71 32.56 30.41
N LEU A 358 20.74 31.22 30.46
CA LEU A 358 21.99 30.45 30.70
C LEU A 358 22.96 30.51 29.51
N ILE A 359 22.45 30.84 28.31
CA ILE A 359 23.20 30.96 27.07
C ILE A 359 23.48 32.46 26.75
N GLY A 360 23.08 33.37 27.64
CA GLY A 360 23.40 34.80 27.56
C GLY A 360 22.31 35.71 26.97
N PHE A 361 21.06 35.24 26.84
CA PHE A 361 19.95 36.13 26.42
C PHE A 361 19.67 37.20 27.48
N THR A 362 19.47 38.44 27.03
CA THR A 362 18.95 39.50 27.89
C THR A 362 17.45 39.33 28.15
N MET A 363 16.92 39.99 29.19
CA MET A 363 15.47 39.97 29.48
C MET A 363 14.64 40.54 28.32
N GLU A 364 15.16 41.56 27.64
CA GLU A 364 14.48 42.18 26.48
C GLU A 364 14.46 41.25 25.25
N GLN A 365 15.53 40.47 25.05
CA GLN A 365 15.55 39.40 24.05
C GLN A 365 14.58 38.26 24.40
N LEU A 366 14.44 37.94 25.69
CA LEU A 366 13.50 36.93 26.17
C LEU A 366 12.04 37.37 25.97
N ASP A 367 11.70 38.63 26.25
CA ASP A 367 10.39 39.21 25.96
C ASP A 367 10.10 39.21 24.44
N THR A 368 11.10 39.58 23.64
CA THR A 368 11.04 39.52 22.17
C THR A 368 10.78 38.10 21.68
N PHE A 369 11.50 37.11 22.24
CA PHE A 369 11.32 35.67 21.94
C PHE A 369 9.92 35.17 22.30
N ASN A 370 9.41 35.52 23.48
CA ASN A 370 8.05 35.15 23.91
C ASN A 370 6.98 35.73 22.98
N MET A 371 7.15 37.00 22.56
CA MET A 371 6.23 37.66 21.63
C MET A 371 6.29 37.03 20.22
N LEU A 372 7.48 36.69 19.75
CA LEU A 372 7.70 36.01 18.47
C LEU A 372 7.14 34.59 18.45
N LEU A 373 7.23 33.83 19.55
CA LEU A 373 6.62 32.50 19.66
C LEU A 373 5.12 32.52 19.40
N VAL A 374 4.39 33.45 20.04
CA VAL A 374 2.94 33.60 19.81
C VAL A 374 2.65 34.13 18.40
N GLY A 375 3.51 35.00 17.86
CA GLY A 375 3.41 35.45 16.47
C GLY A 375 3.59 34.32 15.45
N TYR A 376 4.58 33.44 15.64
CA TYR A 376 4.81 32.28 14.78
C TYR A 376 3.71 31.21 14.90
N TYR A 377 3.15 30.99 16.10
CA TYR A 377 1.94 30.16 16.25
C TYR A 377 0.82 30.63 15.32
N LEU A 378 0.43 31.91 15.42
CA LEU A 378 -0.65 32.48 14.63
C LEU A 378 -0.34 32.48 13.12
N PHE A 379 0.91 32.82 12.76
CA PHE A 379 1.37 32.80 11.37
C PHE A 379 1.30 31.38 10.78
N MET A 380 1.77 30.37 11.51
CA MET A 380 1.77 28.99 11.03
C MET A 380 0.37 28.41 10.85
N MET A 381 -0.58 28.78 11.72
CA MET A 381 -1.98 28.41 11.51
C MET A 381 -2.54 29.08 10.25
N SER A 382 -2.26 30.36 10.02
CA SER A 382 -2.67 31.06 8.80
C SER A 382 -2.02 30.42 7.55
N PHE A 383 -0.74 30.06 7.62
CA PHE A 383 0.00 29.40 6.54
C PHE A 383 -0.57 28.02 6.20
N VAL A 384 -0.81 27.17 7.20
CA VAL A 384 -1.44 25.84 7.04
C VAL A 384 -2.83 25.96 6.39
N ILE A 385 -3.66 26.89 6.85
CA ILE A 385 -5.01 27.08 6.29
C ILE A 385 -4.93 27.67 4.86
N MET A 386 -3.96 28.53 4.57
CA MET A 386 -3.70 28.99 3.19
C MET A 386 -3.24 27.86 2.26
N LEU A 387 -2.41 26.91 2.72
CA LEU A 387 -2.06 25.72 1.94
C LEU A 387 -3.28 24.83 1.67
N LEU A 388 -4.16 24.65 2.66
CA LEU A 388 -5.43 23.93 2.48
C LEU A 388 -6.38 24.66 1.51
N LEU A 389 -6.41 25.99 1.50
CA LEU A 389 -7.14 26.77 0.50
C LEU A 389 -6.61 26.56 -0.93
N LEU A 390 -5.28 26.44 -1.11
CA LEU A 390 -4.69 26.08 -2.40
C LEU A 390 -5.03 24.65 -2.84
N TYR A 391 -5.25 23.75 -1.89
CA TYR A 391 -5.70 22.39 -2.17
C TYR A 391 -7.12 22.35 -2.77
N PHE A 392 -7.97 23.34 -2.43
CA PHE A 392 -9.26 23.61 -3.08
C PHE A 392 -9.18 24.59 -4.28
N ASP A 393 -7.98 24.90 -4.78
CA ASP A 393 -7.68 25.86 -5.86
C ASP A 393 -8.09 27.35 -5.61
N ASP A 394 -8.25 27.80 -4.36
CA ASP A 394 -8.55 29.21 -4.03
C ASP A 394 -7.33 30.14 -4.15
N ARG A 395 -6.68 30.12 -5.31
CA ARG A 395 -5.49 30.92 -5.61
C ARG A 395 -5.71 32.42 -5.46
N LYS A 396 -6.93 32.93 -5.66
CA LYS A 396 -7.23 34.36 -5.50
C LYS A 396 -7.31 34.76 -4.03
N GLY A 397 -8.00 33.99 -3.19
CA GLY A 397 -8.05 34.23 -1.75
C GLY A 397 -6.66 34.19 -1.11
N VAL A 398 -5.88 33.16 -1.45
CA VAL A 398 -4.52 32.98 -0.91
C VAL A 398 -3.55 34.08 -1.38
N LEU A 399 -3.64 34.55 -2.63
CA LEU A 399 -2.84 35.69 -3.09
C LEU A 399 -3.14 36.96 -2.30
N TYR A 400 -4.42 37.26 -2.04
CA TYR A 400 -4.81 38.41 -1.22
C TYR A 400 -4.29 38.29 0.22
N LEU A 401 -4.51 37.16 0.88
CA LEU A 401 -4.12 36.94 2.27
C LEU A 401 -2.59 36.98 2.46
N SER A 402 -1.83 36.34 1.58
CA SER A 402 -0.35 36.37 1.62
C SER A 402 0.23 37.77 1.35
N SER A 403 -0.32 38.51 0.38
CA SER A 403 0.06 39.91 0.12
C SER A 403 -0.22 40.80 1.32
N LEU A 404 -1.41 40.65 1.91
CA LEU A 404 -1.84 41.41 3.09
C LEU A 404 -0.93 41.12 4.29
N PHE A 405 -0.57 39.85 4.53
CA PHE A 405 0.34 39.48 5.60
C PHE A 405 1.72 40.15 5.44
N VAL A 406 2.33 40.11 4.25
CA VAL A 406 3.63 40.77 4.01
C VAL A 406 3.54 42.28 4.28
N LEU A 407 2.48 42.95 3.81
CA LEU A 407 2.30 44.39 4.01
C LEU A 407 2.08 44.75 5.49
N LEU A 408 1.21 44.02 6.19
CA LEU A 408 0.97 44.21 7.62
C LEU A 408 2.23 43.91 8.44
N ASN A 409 2.92 42.80 8.16
CA ASN A 409 4.13 42.41 8.89
C ASN A 409 5.25 43.45 8.70
N THR A 410 5.42 43.98 7.49
CA THR A 410 6.37 45.08 7.22
C THR A 410 6.00 46.33 8.02
N GLY A 411 4.79 46.85 7.85
CA GLY A 411 4.37 48.13 8.46
C GLY A 411 4.32 48.07 9.98
N LEU A 412 3.78 47.00 10.55
CA LEU A 412 3.68 46.81 12.00
C LEU A 412 5.05 46.49 12.62
N SER A 413 5.95 45.79 11.92
CA SER A 413 7.33 45.60 12.42
C SER A 413 8.12 46.91 12.43
N ILE A 414 7.96 47.77 11.42
CA ILE A 414 8.58 49.12 11.43
C ILE A 414 8.03 49.93 12.62
N TRP A 415 6.71 49.99 12.78
CA TRP A 415 6.09 50.74 13.88
C TRP A 415 6.52 50.21 15.26
N THR A 416 6.56 48.89 15.46
CA THR A 416 6.93 48.29 16.74
C THR A 416 8.42 48.36 17.04
N MET A 417 9.30 48.28 16.03
CA MET A 417 10.74 48.55 16.17
C MET A 417 10.99 49.98 16.64
N LEU A 418 10.37 50.98 15.99
CA LEU A 418 10.49 52.39 16.38
C LEU A 418 9.87 52.68 17.76
N SER A 419 8.95 51.85 18.23
CA SER A 419 8.29 51.98 19.54
C SER A 419 8.97 51.19 20.66
N GLY A 420 10.08 50.49 20.39
CA GLY A 420 10.77 49.63 21.38
C GLY A 420 9.94 48.42 21.84
N ARG A 421 9.02 47.92 21.01
CA ARG A 421 8.10 46.81 21.35
C ARG A 421 8.34 45.61 20.44
N HIS A 422 9.54 45.06 20.54
CA HIS A 422 10.05 44.06 19.61
C HIS A 422 9.17 42.79 19.55
N GLY A 423 9.04 42.20 18.35
CA GLY A 423 8.18 41.03 18.10
C GLY A 423 6.66 41.30 18.00
N LEU A 424 6.14 42.37 18.61
CA LEU A 424 4.69 42.66 18.64
C LEU A 424 4.09 42.89 17.24
N GLY A 425 4.86 43.43 16.29
CA GLY A 425 4.39 43.69 14.93
C GLY A 425 4.03 42.42 14.17
N MET A 426 4.88 41.39 14.29
CA MET A 426 4.66 40.06 13.72
C MET A 426 3.41 39.40 14.31
N PHE A 427 3.22 39.47 15.63
CA PHE A 427 2.02 38.96 16.30
C PHE A 427 0.72 39.62 15.78
N LEU A 428 0.68 40.96 15.70
CA LEU A 428 -0.50 41.68 15.25
C LEU A 428 -0.81 41.39 13.76
N ALA A 429 0.21 41.33 12.91
CA ALA A 429 0.05 40.97 11.49
C ALA A 429 -0.48 39.53 11.33
N ALA A 430 0.08 38.58 12.09
CA ALA A 430 -0.34 37.18 12.08
C ALA A 430 -1.77 36.99 12.61
N LEU A 431 -2.16 37.68 13.68
CA LEU A 431 -3.50 37.62 14.27
C LEU A 431 -4.58 38.07 13.28
N VAL A 432 -4.40 39.25 12.66
CA VAL A 432 -5.34 39.79 11.66
C VAL A 432 -5.43 38.85 10.46
N THR A 433 -4.30 38.32 9.99
CA THR A 433 -4.27 37.41 8.84
C THR A 433 -4.96 36.08 9.16
N LEU A 434 -4.75 35.50 10.35
CA LEU A 434 -5.39 34.26 10.78
C LEU A 434 -6.92 34.39 10.82
N ILE A 435 -7.46 35.47 11.39
CA ILE A 435 -8.91 35.73 11.45
C ILE A 435 -9.52 35.77 10.03
N LEU A 436 -8.88 36.51 9.12
CA LEU A 436 -9.32 36.60 7.72
C LEU A 436 -9.17 35.27 6.96
N THR A 437 -8.13 34.48 7.27
CA THR A 437 -7.88 33.17 6.66
C THR A 437 -8.92 32.15 7.10
N LEU A 438 -9.24 32.09 8.41
CA LEU A 438 -10.29 31.23 8.97
C LEU A 438 -11.66 31.58 8.38
N TYR A 439 -12.00 32.88 8.35
CA TYR A 439 -13.23 33.36 7.71
C TYR A 439 -13.32 32.95 6.23
N ARG A 440 -12.22 33.09 5.48
CA ARG A 440 -12.15 32.67 4.08
C ARG A 440 -12.33 31.16 3.93
N MET A 441 -11.65 30.36 4.77
CA MET A 441 -11.74 28.89 4.76
C MET A 441 -13.17 28.40 5.01
N VAL A 442 -13.79 28.84 6.11
CA VAL A 442 -15.18 28.46 6.45
C VAL A 442 -16.14 28.89 5.33
N THR A 443 -15.99 30.10 4.79
CA THR A 443 -16.83 30.61 3.70
C THR A 443 -16.64 29.81 2.40
N TYR A 444 -15.40 29.44 2.04
CA TYR A 444 -15.11 28.67 0.83
C TYR A 444 -15.67 27.25 0.95
N VAL A 445 -15.35 26.57 2.04
CA VAL A 445 -15.74 25.19 2.31
C VAL A 445 -17.26 25.04 2.48
N ASN A 446 -17.95 26.04 3.04
CA ASN A 446 -19.42 26.06 3.09
C ASN A 446 -20.09 26.31 1.74
N ASN A 447 -19.35 26.74 0.72
CA ASN A 447 -19.86 26.95 -0.64
C ASN A 447 -19.13 26.05 -1.66
N ILE A 448 -18.50 24.96 -1.22
CA ILE A 448 -17.64 24.13 -2.08
C ILE A 448 -18.37 23.57 -3.30
N ASP A 449 -19.65 23.18 -3.19
CA ASP A 449 -20.43 22.70 -4.33
C ASP A 449 -20.57 23.78 -5.42
N TYR A 450 -20.77 25.05 -5.03
CA TYR A 450 -20.80 26.16 -6.00
C TYR A 450 -19.44 26.34 -6.69
N TYR A 451 -18.34 26.24 -5.96
CA TYR A 451 -16.99 26.34 -6.56
C TYR A 451 -16.66 25.14 -7.46
N THR A 452 -17.16 23.96 -7.11
CA THR A 452 -16.94 22.71 -7.87
C THR A 452 -17.75 22.70 -9.17
N PHE A 453 -19.06 22.96 -9.09
CA PHE A 453 -19.99 22.83 -10.22
C PHE A 453 -20.21 24.13 -11.02
N CYS A 454 -20.22 25.30 -10.37
CA CYS A 454 -20.69 26.54 -10.99
C CYS A 454 -19.60 27.58 -11.28
N ALA A 455 -18.45 27.51 -10.60
CA ALA A 455 -17.36 28.48 -10.79
C ALA A 455 -16.39 28.13 -11.93
N GLN A 456 -16.46 26.91 -12.48
CA GLN A 456 -15.64 26.50 -13.63
C GLN A 456 -16.21 27.08 -14.94
N PRO A 457 -15.37 27.64 -15.83
CA PRO A 457 -15.84 28.24 -17.07
C PRO A 457 -16.27 27.16 -18.08
N ILE A 458 -17.58 27.05 -18.32
CA ILE A 458 -18.22 26.09 -19.26
C ILE A 458 -17.63 26.17 -20.69
N ALA A 459 -17.08 27.31 -21.07
CA ALA A 459 -16.29 27.47 -22.30
C ALA A 459 -14.91 28.08 -21.95
N ALA A 460 -13.85 27.50 -22.53
CA ALA A 460 -12.51 28.06 -22.44
C ALA A 460 -12.49 29.46 -23.07
N LYS A 461 -12.34 30.50 -22.24
CA LYS A 461 -12.19 31.88 -22.75
C LYS A 461 -10.94 31.93 -23.63
N PRO A 462 -11.01 32.48 -24.87
CA PRO A 462 -9.84 32.62 -25.71
C PRO A 462 -8.78 33.44 -24.97
N HIS A 463 -7.56 32.91 -24.90
CA HIS A 463 -6.48 33.50 -24.12
C HIS A 463 -6.23 34.96 -24.53
N THR A 464 -6.72 35.91 -23.71
CA THR A 464 -6.39 37.32 -23.87
C THR A 464 -4.91 37.46 -23.55
N ASN A 465 -4.13 37.66 -24.61
CA ASN A 465 -2.67 37.59 -24.65
C ASN A 465 -2.00 38.82 -24.00
N VAL A 466 -2.44 39.21 -22.80
CA VAL A 466 -1.90 40.33 -22.01
C VAL A 466 -0.41 40.11 -21.74
N PHE A 467 -0.03 38.89 -21.37
CA PHE A 467 1.39 38.52 -21.20
C PHE A 467 2.19 38.52 -22.50
N ARG A 468 1.58 38.24 -23.66
CA ARG A 468 2.27 38.38 -24.97
C ARG A 468 2.42 39.84 -25.41
N ARG A 469 1.55 40.74 -24.92
CA ARG A 469 1.73 42.20 -25.02
C ARG A 469 2.84 42.72 -24.10
N LEU A 470 3.02 42.16 -22.89
CA LEU A 470 4.16 42.50 -22.02
C LEU A 470 5.49 41.84 -22.45
N MET A 471 5.47 40.64 -23.04
CA MET A 471 6.65 39.94 -23.57
C MET A 471 6.98 40.30 -25.04
N GLY A 472 6.40 41.38 -25.55
CA GLY A 472 6.68 41.89 -26.90
C GLY A 472 7.97 42.72 -26.96
N LYS A 473 9.13 42.05 -27.09
CA LYS A 473 10.48 42.62 -27.31
C LYS A 473 10.99 43.64 -26.25
N LYS A 474 12.08 43.25 -25.56
CA LYS A 474 12.98 44.09 -24.70
C LYS A 474 12.53 44.43 -23.26
N THR A 475 11.75 43.57 -22.60
CA THR A 475 11.20 43.85 -21.24
C THR A 475 11.44 42.72 -20.21
N VAL A 476 12.59 42.06 -20.24
CA VAL A 476 13.03 41.14 -19.15
C VAL A 476 13.66 41.91 -17.96
N LEU A 477 14.08 43.17 -18.16
CA LEU A 477 14.81 43.94 -17.14
C LEU A 477 14.03 44.44 -15.90
N PRO A 478 12.73 44.83 -15.94
CA PRO A 478 12.14 45.58 -14.82
C PRO A 478 11.72 44.70 -13.62
N LEU A 479 11.44 43.40 -13.83
CA LEU A 479 11.05 42.51 -12.72
C LEU A 479 12.26 42.09 -11.87
N SER A 480 13.45 42.01 -12.47
CA SER A 480 14.71 41.80 -11.77
C SER A 480 15.20 43.06 -11.04
N LEU A 481 14.88 44.26 -11.57
CA LEU A 481 15.42 45.53 -11.07
C LEU A 481 15.02 45.83 -9.62
N VAL A 482 13.80 45.47 -9.21
CA VAL A 482 13.29 45.72 -7.85
C VAL A 482 14.02 44.86 -6.80
N LEU A 483 14.47 43.66 -7.17
CA LEU A 483 15.25 42.78 -6.28
C LEU A 483 16.75 43.15 -6.30
N VAL A 484 17.26 43.60 -7.45
CA VAL A 484 18.66 44.04 -7.64
C VAL A 484 18.97 45.37 -6.92
N LEU A 485 18.00 46.29 -6.84
CA LEU A 485 18.18 47.59 -6.17
C LEU A 485 18.40 47.49 -4.65
N LEU A 486 17.97 46.40 -4.01
CA LEU A 486 18.19 46.16 -2.57
C LEU A 486 19.59 45.61 -2.23
N LEU A 487 20.37 45.16 -3.23
CA LEU A 487 21.59 44.37 -3.03
C LEU A 487 22.86 44.98 -3.64
N SER A 488 22.81 46.24 -4.09
CA SER A 488 23.89 46.89 -4.86
C SER A 488 24.82 47.81 -4.04
N ALA A 489 24.68 47.85 -2.71
CA ALA A 489 25.08 49.01 -1.90
C ALA A 489 26.56 49.06 -1.44
N CYS A 490 27.43 48.14 -1.87
CA CYS A 490 28.38 47.57 -0.92
C CYS A 490 29.75 47.08 -1.46
N SER A 491 30.52 47.71 -2.39
CA SER A 491 31.86 47.16 -2.83
C SER A 491 33.16 47.85 -2.42
N SER A 492 34.11 47.03 -1.95
CA SER A 492 35.51 47.07 -2.44
C SER A 492 36.25 45.72 -2.25
N LYS A 493 37.32 45.47 -3.02
CA LYS A 493 38.14 44.21 -3.04
C LYS A 493 39.62 44.51 -2.81
N THR A 494 40.45 43.53 -2.39
CA THR A 494 41.52 42.85 -3.20
C THR A 494 42.31 41.75 -2.37
N PRO A 495 43.11 40.83 -2.96
CA PRO A 495 43.27 39.42 -2.48
C PRO A 495 44.74 38.90 -2.33
N VAL A 496 44.96 37.55 -2.49
CA VAL A 496 46.23 36.74 -2.65
C VAL A 496 46.71 35.98 -1.37
N ASP A 497 47.13 34.70 -1.32
CA ASP A 497 46.95 33.50 -2.19
C ASP A 497 47.27 32.14 -1.45
N THR A 498 46.95 31.01 -2.14
CA THR A 498 47.17 29.53 -1.98
C THR A 498 48.43 28.97 -1.23
N ALA A 499 48.67 27.67 -0.89
CA ALA A 499 48.33 26.33 -1.46
C ALA A 499 48.55 25.13 -0.43
N PRO A 500 48.77 23.81 -0.76
CA PRO A 500 47.73 22.76 -0.66
C PRO A 500 48.09 21.34 -0.05
N GLU A 501 47.04 20.49 0.12
CA GLU A 501 46.90 19.01 -0.08
C GLU A 501 47.74 17.90 0.64
N SER A 502 47.06 16.81 1.09
CA SER A 502 47.01 15.48 0.39
C SER A 502 46.30 14.30 1.13
N THR A 503 45.35 13.62 0.44
CA THR A 503 45.00 12.15 0.27
C THR A 503 45.28 11.04 1.36
N THR A 504 44.59 9.88 1.47
CA THR A 504 43.21 9.29 1.24
C THR A 504 43.18 7.79 1.70
N GLU A 505 41.99 7.15 1.83
CA GLU A 505 41.59 5.79 1.27
C GLU A 505 40.53 4.96 2.08
N ASN A 506 39.96 3.88 1.47
CA ASN A 506 38.59 3.33 1.66
C ASN A 506 38.47 1.77 1.87
N ALA A 507 37.24 1.24 2.09
CA ALA A 507 36.86 -0.20 2.11
C ALA A 507 35.41 -0.49 1.58
N ALA A 508 34.87 -1.73 1.71
CA ALA A 508 33.68 -2.26 0.96
C ALA A 508 32.59 -3.05 1.77
N ALA A 509 31.63 -3.74 1.11
CA ALA A 509 30.44 -4.45 1.66
C ALA A 509 29.97 -5.71 0.84
N SER A 510 28.90 -6.44 1.24
CA SER A 510 28.45 -7.77 0.67
C SER A 510 26.89 -8.09 0.65
N THR A 511 26.45 -9.32 0.25
CA THR A 511 25.20 -9.69 -0.55
C THR A 511 24.15 -10.72 0.04
N ALA A 512 23.14 -11.24 -0.74
CA ALA A 512 21.87 -11.94 -0.33
C ALA A 512 21.47 -13.30 -1.05
N SER A 513 20.26 -13.91 -0.79
CA SER A 513 19.81 -15.31 -1.12
C SER A 513 18.42 -15.51 -1.82
N SER A 514 17.98 -16.76 -2.14
CA SER A 514 16.82 -17.15 -3.02
C SER A 514 15.69 -18.03 -2.39
N GLY A 515 14.46 -18.00 -2.94
CA GLY A 515 13.30 -18.89 -2.61
C GLY A 515 12.04 -18.18 -2.05
N LEU A 516 10.90 -18.88 -1.88
CA LEU A 516 9.76 -18.38 -1.07
C LEU A 516 10.11 -18.43 0.41
N ASN A 517 10.43 -17.27 0.99
CA ASN A 517 10.90 -17.17 2.37
C ASN A 517 9.84 -16.49 3.26
N GLU A 518 9.17 -17.30 4.10
CA GLU A 518 8.31 -16.81 5.20
C GLU A 518 8.97 -16.99 6.58
N ASP A 519 8.50 -16.27 7.59
CA ASP A 519 8.95 -16.45 8.97
C ASP A 519 8.14 -17.54 9.71
N LYS A 520 8.60 -18.79 9.62
CA LYS A 520 7.99 -19.97 10.27
C LYS A 520 7.78 -19.83 11.79
N ARG A 521 8.50 -18.92 12.46
CA ARG A 521 8.32 -18.65 13.91
C ARG A 521 6.96 -18.02 14.24
N LEU A 522 6.20 -17.59 13.23
CA LEU A 522 4.82 -17.18 13.39
C LEU A 522 3.96 -18.29 14.02
N TYR A 523 4.15 -19.54 13.57
CA TYR A 523 3.39 -20.71 14.03
C TYR A 523 3.80 -21.21 15.42
N GLU A 524 5.03 -20.92 15.87
CA GLU A 524 5.50 -21.24 17.25
C GLU A 524 4.67 -20.58 18.37
N ARG A 525 3.76 -19.67 18.02
CA ARG A 525 2.85 -18.96 18.92
C ARG A 525 1.47 -19.60 19.01
N ASP A 526 1.13 -20.52 18.12
CA ASP A 526 -0.20 -21.11 18.02
C ASP A 526 -0.26 -22.39 18.88
N GLU A 527 -1.29 -22.53 19.70
CA GLU A 527 -1.48 -23.69 20.58
C GLU A 527 -2.42 -24.70 19.88
N ASP A 528 -1.87 -25.54 19.00
CA ASP A 528 -2.63 -26.40 18.07
C ASP A 528 -3.73 -27.28 18.69
N THR A 529 -3.50 -27.78 19.90
CA THR A 529 -4.44 -28.64 20.64
C THR A 529 -5.31 -27.87 21.63
N SER A 530 -5.25 -26.53 21.65
CA SER A 530 -6.09 -25.69 22.51
C SER A 530 -7.46 -25.44 21.87
N VAL A 531 -8.46 -25.16 22.71
CA VAL A 531 -9.78 -24.68 22.26
C VAL A 531 -10.07 -23.35 22.93
N MET A 532 -10.18 -22.27 22.15
CA MET A 532 -10.47 -20.93 22.67
C MET A 532 -11.97 -20.65 22.71
N ALA A 533 -12.47 -20.05 23.80
CA ALA A 533 -13.87 -19.67 23.91
C ALA A 533 -14.11 -18.26 23.38
N LEU A 534 -14.89 -18.14 22.30
CA LEU A 534 -15.35 -16.85 21.76
C LEU A 534 -16.83 -16.62 22.10
N TYR A 535 -17.11 -15.43 22.61
CA TYR A 535 -18.42 -14.93 22.99
C TYR A 535 -18.83 -13.81 22.03
N ILE A 536 -19.95 -13.99 21.34
CA ILE A 536 -20.51 -13.03 20.40
C ILE A 536 -21.84 -12.53 20.94
N THR A 537 -21.93 -11.24 21.25
CA THR A 537 -23.23 -10.58 21.47
C THR A 537 -23.67 -9.91 20.17
N VAL A 538 -24.77 -10.40 19.58
CA VAL A 538 -25.40 -9.77 18.41
C VAL A 538 -26.24 -8.60 18.88
N LEU A 539 -26.12 -7.46 18.22
CA LEU A 539 -26.78 -6.20 18.58
C LEU A 539 -27.93 -5.92 17.61
N PRO A 540 -28.95 -5.15 18.03
CA PRO A 540 -30.00 -4.67 17.13
C PRO A 540 -29.42 -3.72 16.07
N GLU A 541 -30.10 -3.65 14.94
CA GLU A 541 -29.88 -2.57 13.97
C GLU A 541 -30.48 -1.26 14.49
N ASP A 542 -30.18 -0.15 13.80
CA ASP A 542 -30.62 1.18 14.24
C ASP A 542 -32.13 1.37 14.03
N ASP A 543 -32.80 2.12 14.92
CA ASP A 543 -34.27 2.25 14.97
C ASP A 543 -34.92 2.83 13.68
N ASP A 544 -34.12 3.38 12.75
CA ASP A 544 -34.55 3.92 11.46
C ASP A 544 -34.54 2.89 10.31
N VAL A 545 -34.08 1.66 10.54
CA VAL A 545 -34.09 0.58 9.53
C VAL A 545 -35.49 -0.04 9.42
N GLN A 546 -36.10 0.06 8.23
CA GLN A 546 -37.38 -0.58 7.94
C GLN A 546 -37.20 -2.09 7.73
N ASN A 547 -37.76 -2.90 8.64
CA ASN A 547 -37.55 -4.36 8.74
C ASN A 547 -36.07 -4.72 9.06
N PRO A 548 -35.59 -4.48 10.28
CA PRO A 548 -34.22 -4.79 10.67
C PRO A 548 -33.93 -6.29 10.58
N LEU A 549 -32.72 -6.64 10.15
CA LEU A 549 -32.25 -8.01 10.08
C LEU A 549 -32.06 -8.57 11.50
N SER A 550 -32.66 -9.73 11.79
CA SER A 550 -32.38 -10.46 13.03
C SER A 550 -31.34 -11.57 12.82
N TRP A 551 -30.73 -12.05 13.92
CA TRP A 551 -29.83 -13.21 13.90
C TRP A 551 -30.52 -14.46 13.35
N TYR A 552 -31.79 -14.66 13.69
CA TYR A 552 -32.64 -15.72 13.14
C TYR A 552 -32.84 -15.58 11.63
N ALA A 553 -33.08 -14.36 11.13
CA ALA A 553 -33.19 -14.08 9.71
C ALA A 553 -31.86 -14.28 8.96
N LEU A 554 -30.73 -13.78 9.49
CA LEU A 554 -29.39 -13.98 8.93
C LEU A 554 -29.07 -15.47 8.76
N ASN A 555 -29.37 -16.30 9.76
CA ASN A 555 -29.14 -17.74 9.71
C ASN A 555 -30.10 -18.51 8.78
N ARG A 556 -31.05 -17.82 8.12
CA ARG A 556 -31.95 -18.40 7.11
C ARG A 556 -31.64 -17.97 5.69
N ILE A 557 -30.66 -17.09 5.51
CA ILE A 557 -30.15 -16.74 4.18
C ILE A 557 -29.42 -17.95 3.58
N SER A 558 -30.01 -18.52 2.53
CA SER A 558 -29.43 -19.62 1.74
C SER A 558 -28.96 -19.18 0.36
N GLY A 559 -29.48 -18.08 -0.18
CA GLY A 559 -29.02 -17.51 -1.46
C GLY A 559 -27.57 -17.05 -1.40
N ILE A 560 -26.84 -17.27 -2.49
CA ILE A 560 -25.46 -16.79 -2.65
C ILE A 560 -25.44 -15.28 -2.91
N MET A 561 -26.42 -14.78 -3.67
CA MET A 561 -26.62 -13.34 -3.93
C MET A 561 -27.19 -12.58 -2.73
N ASP A 562 -27.82 -13.28 -1.78
CA ASP A 562 -28.42 -12.67 -0.61
C ASP A 562 -27.33 -12.37 0.44
N THR A 563 -27.19 -11.10 0.81
CA THR A 563 -26.18 -10.64 1.77
C THR A 563 -26.84 -9.99 2.97
N GLY A 564 -26.38 -10.34 4.18
CA GLY A 564 -26.74 -9.66 5.43
C GLY A 564 -25.51 -9.54 6.34
N GLU A 565 -25.43 -8.43 7.08
CA GLU A 565 -24.42 -8.20 8.11
C GLU A 565 -25.10 -7.74 9.40
N LEU A 566 -24.57 -8.13 10.57
CA LEU A 566 -25.07 -7.69 11.87
C LEU A 566 -23.94 -7.11 12.72
N LYS A 567 -24.25 -6.07 13.50
CA LYS A 567 -23.33 -5.48 14.49
C LYS A 567 -23.12 -6.46 15.64
N VAL A 568 -21.86 -6.67 16.05
CA VAL A 568 -21.51 -7.60 17.14
C VAL A 568 -20.51 -7.03 18.14
N ILE A 569 -20.58 -7.53 19.37
CA ILE A 569 -19.50 -7.48 20.35
C ILE A 569 -18.85 -8.86 20.40
N VAL A 570 -17.58 -8.94 20.00
CA VAL A 570 -16.74 -10.14 20.00
C VAL A 570 -15.81 -10.09 21.20
N GLN A 571 -15.85 -11.12 22.04
CA GLN A 571 -15.12 -11.19 23.29
C GLN A 571 -14.53 -12.60 23.46
N GLU A 572 -13.47 -12.72 24.24
CA GLU A 572 -12.85 -13.99 24.61
C GLU A 572 -13.11 -14.25 26.10
N GLY A 573 -13.29 -15.53 26.46
CA GLY A 573 -13.68 -15.90 27.82
C GLY A 573 -13.28 -17.31 28.21
N SER A 574 -14.02 -17.88 29.15
CA SER A 574 -13.77 -19.23 29.68
C SER A 574 -14.49 -20.31 28.86
N ALA A 575 -13.91 -21.52 28.78
CA ALA A 575 -14.50 -22.65 28.06
C ALA A 575 -15.65 -23.36 28.82
N ASP A 576 -16.00 -22.90 30.02
CA ASP A 576 -17.08 -23.43 30.86
C ASP A 576 -18.44 -22.73 30.64
N GLY A 577 -18.52 -21.74 29.74
CA GLY A 577 -19.75 -20.99 29.49
C GLY A 577 -19.97 -19.80 30.43
N SER A 578 -19.10 -19.56 31.42
CA SER A 578 -19.28 -18.49 32.42
C SER A 578 -19.24 -17.06 31.87
N GLY A 579 -18.65 -16.86 30.68
CA GLY A 579 -18.69 -15.58 29.95
C GLY A 579 -17.31 -15.01 29.61
N PRO A 580 -17.29 -13.77 29.06
CA PRO A 580 -16.07 -13.01 28.83
C PRO A 580 -15.21 -12.88 30.10
N THR A 581 -13.89 -13.02 29.97
CA THR A 581 -12.97 -13.08 31.13
C THR A 581 -12.10 -11.81 31.23
N PRO A 582 -11.91 -11.21 32.42
CA PRO A 582 -11.05 -10.05 32.60
C PRO A 582 -9.66 -10.23 32.00
N GLY A 583 -9.21 -9.23 31.22
CA GLY A 583 -7.89 -9.24 30.56
C GLY A 583 -7.82 -10.00 29.24
N ARG A 584 -8.85 -10.76 28.85
CA ARG A 584 -8.95 -11.39 27.52
C ARG A 584 -9.48 -10.42 26.46
N PHE A 585 -9.39 -10.79 25.18
CA PHE A 585 -9.80 -9.92 24.07
C PHE A 585 -11.27 -9.46 24.21
N GLY A 586 -11.53 -8.19 23.94
CA GLY A 586 -12.88 -7.63 23.92
C GLY A 586 -13.61 -7.54 25.27
N TYR A 587 -13.02 -7.95 26.41
CA TYR A 587 -13.72 -8.00 27.71
C TYR A 587 -14.45 -6.70 28.10
N ASN A 588 -13.79 -5.54 27.93
CA ASN A 588 -14.35 -4.23 28.28
C ASN A 588 -15.23 -3.59 27.17
N ALA A 589 -15.57 -4.32 26.10
CA ALA A 589 -16.35 -3.76 24.99
C ALA A 589 -17.85 -3.68 25.35
N ALA A 590 -18.36 -2.44 25.46
CA ALA A 590 -19.79 -2.17 25.68
C ALA A 590 -20.56 -1.84 24.38
N GLU A 591 -19.84 -1.58 23.28
CA GLU A 591 -20.38 -1.21 21.97
C GLU A 591 -19.90 -2.19 20.88
N ALA A 592 -20.51 -2.11 19.69
CA ALA A 592 -20.17 -2.92 18.53
C ALA A 592 -18.68 -2.83 18.17
N ASN A 593 -17.96 -3.94 18.32
CA ASN A 593 -16.53 -4.03 18.04
C ASN A 593 -16.24 -4.84 16.75
N GLY A 594 -17.27 -5.35 16.08
CA GLY A 594 -17.16 -5.91 14.74
C GLY A 594 -18.51 -6.04 14.04
N LYS A 595 -18.48 -6.67 12.87
CA LYS A 595 -19.65 -7.13 12.13
C LYS A 595 -19.53 -8.63 11.83
N ILE A 596 -20.65 -9.34 11.81
CA ILE A 596 -20.75 -10.76 11.45
C ILE A 596 -21.58 -10.95 10.17
N THR A 597 -21.17 -11.90 9.34
CA THR A 597 -21.81 -12.30 8.07
C THR A 597 -21.74 -13.81 7.90
N LEU A 598 -22.56 -14.40 7.02
CA LEU A 598 -22.40 -15.81 6.64
C LEU A 598 -21.18 -16.02 5.74
N ARG A 599 -20.39 -17.08 6.01
CA ARG A 599 -19.21 -17.48 5.21
C ARG A 599 -19.52 -18.72 4.36
N GLY A 600 -18.95 -18.73 3.15
CA GLY A 600 -19.00 -19.84 2.20
C GLY A 600 -20.18 -19.74 1.24
N ASN A 601 -20.15 -20.58 0.22
CA ASN A 601 -21.22 -20.72 -0.78
C ASN A 601 -22.11 -21.90 -0.36
N THR A 602 -21.64 -23.14 -0.59
CA THR A 602 -22.33 -24.39 -0.21
C THR A 602 -22.61 -24.49 1.30
N ALA A 603 -21.68 -24.01 2.14
CA ALA A 603 -21.84 -23.98 3.59
C ALA A 603 -23.03 -23.15 4.10
N ARG A 604 -23.69 -22.33 3.25
CA ARG A 604 -24.93 -21.63 3.59
C ARG A 604 -26.15 -22.54 3.62
N TYR A 605 -26.13 -23.68 2.92
CA TYR A 605 -27.24 -24.65 2.95
C TYR A 605 -27.20 -25.54 4.22
N ALA A 606 -26.06 -25.63 4.90
CA ALA A 606 -25.90 -26.38 6.14
C ALA A 606 -26.86 -25.90 7.26
N SER A 607 -27.29 -26.82 8.13
CA SER A 607 -28.13 -26.49 9.29
C SER A 607 -27.40 -25.64 10.34
N GLN A 608 -26.12 -25.93 10.58
CA GLN A 608 -25.22 -25.10 11.37
C GLN A 608 -24.36 -24.25 10.42
N LYS A 609 -24.43 -22.91 10.53
CA LYS A 609 -23.76 -21.99 9.61
C LYS A 609 -22.27 -21.81 9.95
N SER A 610 -21.50 -21.38 8.95
CA SER A 610 -20.16 -20.81 9.13
C SER A 610 -20.22 -19.29 9.05
N TYR A 611 -19.36 -18.60 9.79
CA TYR A 611 -19.42 -17.13 9.93
C TYR A 611 -18.11 -16.46 9.54
N LYS A 612 -18.21 -15.24 9.00
CA LYS A 612 -17.08 -14.32 8.81
C LYS A 612 -17.31 -13.10 9.68
N ILE A 613 -16.35 -12.81 10.55
CA ILE A 613 -16.37 -11.70 11.49
C ILE A 613 -15.30 -10.70 11.07
N LYS A 614 -15.66 -9.43 10.90
CA LYS A 614 -14.72 -8.34 10.61
C LYS A 614 -14.70 -7.37 11.79
N LEU A 615 -13.56 -7.31 12.48
CA LEU A 615 -13.36 -6.42 13.63
C LEU A 615 -13.21 -4.96 13.18
N ASN A 616 -13.87 -4.06 13.91
CA ASN A 616 -13.78 -2.61 13.75
C ASN A 616 -12.38 -2.11 14.14
N ASP A 617 -11.97 -0.93 13.65
CA ASP A 617 -10.63 -0.41 13.94
C ASP A 617 -10.38 -0.13 15.44
N GLN A 618 -11.43 0.27 16.18
CA GLN A 618 -11.37 0.46 17.63
C GLN A 618 -11.25 -0.86 18.42
N ALA A 619 -11.68 -2.00 17.88
CA ALA A 619 -11.60 -3.28 18.58
C ALA A 619 -10.14 -3.75 18.70
N GLY A 620 -9.43 -3.71 17.57
CA GLY A 620 -8.03 -4.11 17.46
C GLY A 620 -7.87 -5.33 16.58
N LEU A 621 -6.87 -6.13 16.91
CA LEU A 621 -6.59 -7.40 16.26
C LEU A 621 -6.74 -8.52 17.30
N TRP A 622 -7.39 -9.60 16.91
CA TRP A 622 -7.41 -10.86 17.65
C TRP A 622 -6.37 -11.77 17.01
N GLN A 623 -5.39 -12.26 17.78
CA GLN A 623 -4.23 -13.03 17.27
C GLN A 623 -3.52 -12.40 16.03
N ASP A 624 -3.35 -11.07 16.02
CA ASP A 624 -2.81 -10.30 14.87
C ASP A 624 -3.69 -10.28 13.61
N GLN A 625 -4.94 -10.75 13.69
CA GLN A 625 -5.93 -10.79 12.61
C GLN A 625 -7.07 -9.78 12.82
N ARG A 626 -7.63 -9.25 11.71
CA ARG A 626 -8.82 -8.37 11.71
C ARG A 626 -10.09 -9.09 11.24
N THR A 627 -9.95 -10.11 10.40
CA THR A 627 -11.05 -10.90 9.87
C THR A 627 -10.89 -12.34 10.35
N LEU A 628 -11.86 -12.82 11.12
CA LEU A 628 -11.91 -14.18 11.63
C LEU A 628 -12.91 -14.96 10.76
N ASN A 629 -12.44 -16.03 10.12
CA ASN A 629 -13.32 -17.02 9.48
C ASN A 629 -13.58 -18.13 10.48
N LEU A 630 -14.83 -18.33 10.91
CA LEU A 630 -15.23 -19.45 11.77
C LEU A 630 -15.97 -20.48 10.92
N ASN A 631 -15.29 -21.57 10.58
CA ASN A 631 -15.84 -22.67 9.79
C ASN A 631 -16.41 -23.75 10.71
N LYS A 632 -17.60 -24.25 10.35
CA LYS A 632 -18.30 -25.29 11.11
C LYS A 632 -18.00 -26.72 10.64
N HIS A 633 -17.52 -26.87 9.40
CA HIS A 633 -17.11 -28.15 8.79
C HIS A 633 -18.15 -29.27 8.98
N ILE A 634 -19.44 -29.00 8.69
CA ILE A 634 -20.55 -29.88 9.09
C ILE A 634 -20.45 -31.32 8.52
N LEU A 635 -19.85 -31.47 7.34
CA LEU A 635 -19.69 -32.77 6.65
C LEU A 635 -18.45 -33.54 7.13
N ASP A 636 -17.43 -32.84 7.65
CA ASP A 636 -16.28 -33.47 8.29
C ASP A 636 -16.70 -34.04 9.65
N SER A 637 -16.96 -35.35 9.70
CA SER A 637 -17.32 -36.09 10.92
C SER A 637 -16.36 -35.88 12.10
N THR A 638 -15.10 -35.59 11.82
CA THR A 638 -14.02 -35.43 12.81
C THR A 638 -13.79 -33.97 13.22
N ARG A 639 -14.24 -33.01 12.40
CA ARG A 639 -14.00 -31.56 12.48
C ARG A 639 -12.51 -31.14 12.48
N ILE A 640 -11.57 -32.01 12.09
CA ILE A 640 -10.12 -31.74 12.10
C ILE A 640 -9.46 -31.67 10.71
N ARG A 641 -10.12 -32.11 9.62
CA ARG A 641 -9.49 -32.31 8.29
C ARG A 641 -8.80 -31.04 7.77
N ASN A 642 -9.46 -29.90 7.93
CA ASN A 642 -8.95 -28.62 7.45
C ASN A 642 -7.73 -28.14 8.26
N LYS A 643 -7.81 -28.17 9.61
CA LYS A 643 -6.69 -27.82 10.49
C LYS A 643 -5.50 -28.76 10.27
N LEU A 644 -5.73 -30.08 10.27
CA LEU A 644 -4.71 -31.09 9.97
C LEU A 644 -3.94 -30.76 8.68
N SER A 645 -4.64 -30.34 7.63
CA SER A 645 -4.01 -29.97 6.34
C SER A 645 -3.12 -28.74 6.46
N PHE A 646 -3.64 -27.64 7.03
CA PHE A 646 -2.86 -26.41 7.19
C PHE A 646 -1.65 -26.61 8.10
N ASP A 647 -1.80 -27.25 9.25
CA ASP A 647 -0.70 -27.55 10.18
C ASP A 647 0.37 -28.46 9.56
N ILE A 648 0.04 -29.23 8.51
CA ILE A 648 1.04 -29.98 7.71
C ILE A 648 1.82 -29.01 6.80
N PHE A 649 1.13 -28.14 6.05
CA PHE A 649 1.80 -27.12 5.21
C PHE A 649 2.70 -26.17 6.01
N GLU A 650 2.38 -25.89 7.28
CA GLU A 650 3.26 -25.12 8.19
C GLU A 650 4.65 -25.74 8.31
N THR A 651 4.74 -27.07 8.34
CA THR A 651 6.00 -27.81 8.46
C THR A 651 6.78 -27.97 7.14
N LEU A 652 6.21 -27.58 6.00
CA LEU A 652 6.85 -27.71 4.69
C LEU A 652 7.77 -26.52 4.37
N PRO A 653 8.99 -26.74 3.84
CA PRO A 653 9.83 -25.67 3.32
C PRO A 653 9.21 -25.08 2.04
N ASN A 654 9.54 -23.83 1.72
CA ASN A 654 9.09 -23.11 0.50
C ASN A 654 7.54 -23.06 0.29
N MET A 655 6.77 -23.37 1.34
CA MET A 655 5.31 -23.28 1.39
C MET A 655 4.92 -22.34 2.52
N THR A 656 3.93 -21.49 2.27
CA THR A 656 3.20 -20.73 3.31
C THR A 656 1.88 -21.43 3.60
N SER A 657 1.51 -21.51 4.88
CA SER A 657 0.21 -22.04 5.34
C SER A 657 -0.62 -20.98 6.07
N LEU A 658 -1.85 -21.32 6.43
CA LEU A 658 -2.79 -20.44 7.14
C LEU A 658 -2.89 -20.87 8.59
N ARG A 659 -2.71 -19.94 9.54
CA ARG A 659 -2.90 -20.24 10.96
C ARG A 659 -4.33 -20.69 11.24
N THR A 660 -4.48 -21.72 12.08
CA THR A 660 -5.79 -22.25 12.48
C THR A 660 -5.89 -22.52 13.98
N GLN A 661 -7.07 -22.26 14.54
CA GLN A 661 -7.35 -22.36 15.98
C GLN A 661 -8.72 -22.99 16.20
N PHE A 662 -8.83 -24.02 17.05
CA PHE A 662 -10.14 -24.52 17.47
C PHE A 662 -10.83 -23.49 18.36
N VAL A 663 -12.12 -23.25 18.12
CA VAL A 663 -12.95 -22.26 18.82
C VAL A 663 -14.23 -22.92 19.33
N HIS A 664 -14.52 -22.74 20.62
CA HIS A 664 -15.86 -22.97 21.16
C HIS A 664 -16.65 -21.66 21.07
N LEU A 665 -17.72 -21.65 20.28
CA LEU A 665 -18.52 -20.45 20.04
C LEU A 665 -19.73 -20.38 20.97
N TYR A 666 -19.90 -19.22 21.59
CA TYR A 666 -21.07 -18.83 22.36
C TYR A 666 -21.73 -17.59 21.76
N VAL A 667 -23.05 -17.61 21.55
CA VAL A 667 -23.78 -16.48 20.95
C VAL A 667 -24.90 -16.00 21.88
N LYS A 668 -25.02 -14.68 22.04
CA LYS A 668 -26.12 -14.00 22.72
C LYS A 668 -26.83 -13.10 21.72
N ASP A 669 -28.05 -13.47 21.36
CA ASP A 669 -28.86 -12.68 20.45
C ASP A 669 -29.60 -11.54 21.18
N ARG A 670 -29.42 -10.31 20.69
CA ARG A 670 -30.19 -9.12 21.09
C ARG A 670 -30.69 -8.35 19.85
N SER A 671 -30.71 -8.98 18.68
CA SER A 671 -31.05 -8.33 17.41
C SER A 671 -32.54 -7.97 17.31
N GLU A 672 -33.42 -8.71 17.98
CA GLU A 672 -34.87 -8.46 17.98
C GLU A 672 -35.31 -7.57 19.17
N ALA A 673 -36.16 -6.58 18.91
CA ALA A 673 -36.66 -5.65 19.93
C ALA A 673 -37.47 -6.33 21.06
N THR A 674 -37.99 -7.53 20.83
CA THR A 674 -38.67 -8.38 21.81
C THR A 674 -37.75 -9.32 22.59
N ALA A 675 -36.44 -9.35 22.29
CA ALA A 675 -35.48 -10.15 23.04
C ALA A 675 -35.38 -9.65 24.49
N SER A 676 -35.64 -10.55 25.44
CA SER A 676 -35.50 -10.24 26.87
C SER A 676 -34.08 -9.79 27.19
N GLN A 677 -33.92 -8.75 28.03
CA GLN A 677 -32.57 -8.33 28.46
C GLN A 677 -31.83 -9.41 29.29
N ASN A 678 -32.53 -10.48 29.68
CA ASN A 678 -31.96 -11.66 30.36
C ASN A 678 -31.60 -12.83 29.41
N VAL A 679 -31.51 -12.62 28.08
CA VAL A 679 -30.98 -13.66 27.17
C VAL A 679 -29.52 -13.97 27.52
N GLY A 680 -29.28 -15.23 27.88
CA GLY A 680 -27.95 -15.78 28.18
C GLY A 680 -27.09 -15.95 26.93
N PHE A 681 -25.91 -16.54 27.09
CA PHE A 681 -25.16 -17.07 25.96
C PHE A 681 -25.63 -18.50 25.66
N GLU A 682 -25.97 -18.78 24.41
CA GLU A 682 -26.26 -20.10 23.87
C GLU A 682 -24.96 -20.73 23.33
N ASP A 683 -24.82 -22.04 23.50
CA ASP A 683 -23.67 -22.83 23.02
C ASP A 683 -23.87 -23.21 21.54
N TYR A 684 -22.98 -22.74 20.66
CA TYR A 684 -23.00 -23.02 19.22
C TYR A 684 -22.02 -24.15 18.83
N GLY A 685 -21.34 -24.76 19.81
CA GLY A 685 -20.41 -25.86 19.64
C GLY A 685 -19.05 -25.47 19.06
N LEU A 686 -18.33 -26.47 18.57
CA LEU A 686 -16.97 -26.37 18.03
C LEU A 686 -16.95 -25.76 16.61
N TYR A 687 -15.99 -24.88 16.36
CA TYR A 687 -15.62 -24.30 15.07
C TYR A 687 -14.11 -24.38 14.89
N THR A 688 -13.64 -24.29 13.65
CA THR A 688 -12.23 -24.00 13.35
C THR A 688 -12.13 -22.55 12.86
N GLN A 689 -11.30 -21.75 13.52
CA GLN A 689 -10.90 -20.44 13.01
C GLN A 689 -9.79 -20.62 11.97
N ILE A 690 -9.89 -19.91 10.84
CA ILE A 690 -8.90 -19.93 9.75
C ILE A 690 -8.48 -18.48 9.44
N GLU A 691 -7.17 -18.22 9.36
CA GLU A 691 -6.66 -16.91 8.96
C GLU A 691 -7.18 -16.50 7.57
N GLN A 692 -7.43 -15.20 7.39
CA GLN A 692 -7.91 -14.63 6.13
C GLN A 692 -6.73 -14.22 5.25
N PRO A 693 -6.48 -14.86 4.09
CA PRO A 693 -5.43 -14.44 3.17
C PRO A 693 -5.81 -13.09 2.55
N ASN A 694 -4.96 -12.10 2.79
CA ASN A 694 -5.06 -10.69 2.39
C ASN A 694 -3.71 -9.98 2.69
N GLU A 695 -3.61 -8.66 2.49
CA GLU A 695 -2.44 -7.83 2.84
C GLU A 695 -1.89 -8.08 4.26
N LYS A 696 -2.77 -8.26 5.26
CA LYS A 696 -2.39 -8.45 6.66
C LYS A 696 -1.80 -9.83 6.91
N PHE A 697 -2.34 -10.88 6.28
CA PHE A 697 -1.75 -12.21 6.24
C PHE A 697 -0.35 -12.15 5.61
N LEU A 698 -0.19 -11.60 4.40
CA LEU A 698 1.13 -11.46 3.76
C LEU A 698 2.14 -10.77 4.69
N LYS A 699 1.72 -9.65 5.31
CA LYS A 699 2.53 -8.93 6.31
C LYS A 699 2.87 -9.77 7.55
N ASN A 700 1.95 -10.59 8.05
CA ASN A 700 2.17 -11.45 9.22
C ASN A 700 3.22 -12.53 8.92
N HIS A 701 3.15 -13.13 7.73
CA HIS A 701 4.05 -14.18 7.26
C HIS A 701 5.40 -13.66 6.71
N TRP A 702 5.67 -12.35 6.83
CA TRP A 702 6.86 -11.68 6.26
C TRP A 702 6.96 -11.70 4.72
N LEU A 703 5.90 -12.10 4.03
CA LEU A 703 5.75 -11.96 2.58
C LEU A 703 5.53 -10.48 2.20
N ASP A 704 5.73 -10.13 0.92
CA ASP A 704 5.49 -8.78 0.42
C ASP A 704 3.98 -8.45 0.49
N PRO A 705 3.54 -7.51 1.36
CA PRO A 705 2.12 -7.14 1.49
C PRO A 705 1.57 -6.42 0.26
N TYR A 706 2.41 -6.00 -0.69
CA TYR A 706 2.02 -5.32 -1.92
C TYR A 706 2.12 -6.21 -3.17
N GLY A 707 2.35 -7.51 -2.99
CA GLY A 707 2.27 -8.49 -4.07
C GLY A 707 0.85 -8.67 -4.61
N GLN A 708 0.76 -9.29 -5.79
CA GLN A 708 -0.49 -9.87 -6.26
C GLN A 708 -0.86 -11.05 -5.35
N LEU A 709 -2.14 -11.13 -4.97
CA LEU A 709 -2.70 -12.27 -4.24
C LEU A 709 -4.13 -12.47 -4.76
N TYR A 710 -4.35 -13.56 -5.50
CA TYR A 710 -5.64 -13.92 -6.05
C TYR A 710 -6.15 -15.19 -5.39
N LYS A 711 -7.38 -15.16 -4.85
CA LYS A 711 -8.10 -16.39 -4.51
C LYS A 711 -8.63 -16.96 -5.82
N VAL A 712 -8.36 -18.24 -6.06
CA VAL A 712 -8.96 -18.91 -7.21
C VAL A 712 -10.43 -19.26 -6.93
N ASN A 713 -11.30 -18.92 -7.88
CA ASN A 713 -12.72 -19.25 -7.87
C ASN A 713 -13.06 -20.29 -8.96
N MET A 714 -12.63 -20.05 -10.20
CA MET A 714 -12.66 -21.04 -11.29
C MET A 714 -11.63 -20.62 -12.35
N PHE A 715 -10.48 -21.30 -12.40
CA PHE A 715 -9.34 -20.87 -13.22
C PHE A 715 -8.44 -22.02 -13.67
N GLU A 716 -8.50 -22.31 -14.96
CA GLU A 716 -7.83 -23.42 -15.65
C GLU A 716 -6.52 -22.96 -16.33
N PHE A 717 -5.98 -21.80 -15.92
CA PHE A 717 -4.90 -21.07 -16.59
C PHE A 717 -5.16 -20.72 -18.06
N LEU A 718 -6.43 -20.51 -18.44
CA LEU A 718 -6.80 -19.97 -19.75
C LEU A 718 -6.76 -18.44 -19.74
N ARG A 719 -6.55 -17.84 -20.91
CA ARG A 719 -6.29 -16.40 -21.06
C ARG A 719 -7.51 -15.50 -20.84
N TYR A 720 -8.73 -16.02 -21.05
CA TYR A 720 -10.02 -15.34 -20.85
C TYR A 720 -10.02 -13.84 -21.25
N PRO A 721 -9.77 -13.50 -22.53
CA PRO A 721 -9.50 -12.12 -22.94
C PRO A 721 -10.65 -11.13 -22.66
N GLU A 722 -11.89 -11.60 -22.53
CA GLU A 722 -13.04 -10.75 -22.19
C GLU A 722 -13.23 -10.51 -20.68
N ALA A 723 -12.63 -11.34 -19.81
CA ALA A 723 -12.77 -11.24 -18.35
C ALA A 723 -11.46 -10.81 -17.66
N LEU A 724 -10.34 -11.38 -18.08
CA LEU A 724 -9.01 -11.10 -17.52
C LEU A 724 -8.33 -9.99 -18.34
N LYS A 725 -8.71 -8.75 -18.08
CA LYS A 725 -8.15 -7.53 -18.70
C LYS A 725 -7.19 -6.79 -17.75
N SER A 726 -6.35 -5.91 -18.31
CA SER A 726 -5.52 -5.00 -17.51
C SER A 726 -6.41 -4.00 -16.78
N GLN A 727 -6.05 -3.56 -15.57
CA GLN A 727 -6.78 -2.45 -14.90
C GLN A 727 -6.70 -1.14 -15.70
N SER A 728 -5.80 -1.05 -16.69
CA SER A 728 -5.70 0.09 -17.60
C SER A 728 -6.56 -0.02 -18.87
N ASP A 729 -7.22 -1.16 -19.07
CA ASP A 729 -8.12 -1.42 -20.20
C ASP A 729 -9.47 -0.72 -20.01
N PRO A 730 -10.03 -0.02 -21.03
CA PRO A 730 -11.34 0.62 -20.93
C PRO A 730 -12.50 -0.32 -20.61
N ASP A 731 -12.39 -1.61 -20.99
CA ASP A 731 -13.42 -2.63 -20.80
C ASP A 731 -13.18 -3.48 -19.53
N TYR A 732 -12.23 -3.11 -18.66
CA TYR A 732 -11.99 -3.82 -17.40
C TYR A 732 -13.17 -3.64 -16.43
N ASP A 733 -13.85 -4.75 -16.15
CA ASP A 733 -14.84 -4.87 -15.08
C ASP A 733 -14.30 -5.81 -13.99
N LYS A 734 -14.19 -5.28 -12.77
CA LYS A 734 -13.71 -6.04 -11.61
C LYS A 734 -14.63 -7.21 -11.24
N ALA A 735 -15.95 -7.06 -11.32
CA ALA A 735 -16.87 -8.13 -11.00
C ALA A 735 -16.77 -9.28 -12.01
N ILE A 736 -16.52 -8.97 -13.28
CA ILE A 736 -16.25 -9.98 -14.32
C ILE A 736 -14.89 -10.66 -14.06
N PHE A 737 -13.83 -9.90 -13.72
CA PHE A 737 -12.52 -10.46 -13.36
C PHE A 737 -12.62 -11.42 -12.16
N GLU A 738 -13.34 -11.02 -11.11
CA GLU A 738 -13.48 -11.80 -9.87
C GLU A 738 -14.36 -13.06 -10.00
N THR A 739 -15.01 -13.29 -11.15
CA THR A 739 -15.63 -14.60 -11.45
C THR A 739 -14.61 -15.73 -11.49
N HIS A 740 -13.42 -15.45 -12.04
CA HIS A 740 -12.31 -16.41 -12.13
C HIS A 740 -11.34 -16.27 -10.94
N LEU A 741 -10.92 -15.04 -10.64
CA LEU A 741 -9.83 -14.73 -9.71
C LEU A 741 -10.20 -13.57 -8.78
N GLN A 742 -10.62 -13.87 -7.55
CA GLN A 742 -10.95 -12.84 -6.55
C GLN A 742 -9.69 -12.11 -6.04
N ILE A 743 -9.74 -10.78 -5.96
CA ILE A 743 -8.57 -9.93 -5.75
C ILE A 743 -8.39 -9.62 -4.25
N ASN A 744 -7.47 -10.34 -3.60
CA ASN A 744 -7.17 -10.20 -2.16
C ASN A 744 -5.88 -9.42 -1.85
N GLY A 745 -5.06 -9.13 -2.87
CA GLY A 745 -3.84 -8.34 -2.79
C GLY A 745 -3.88 -7.11 -3.69
N ARG A 746 -2.77 -6.82 -4.39
CA ARG A 746 -2.68 -5.70 -5.34
C ARG A 746 -3.54 -5.94 -6.59
N GLU A 747 -4.36 -4.95 -6.93
CA GLU A 747 -5.15 -4.90 -8.16
C GLU A 747 -4.31 -4.38 -9.33
N GLU A 748 -3.37 -5.20 -9.81
CA GLU A 748 -2.51 -4.91 -10.97
C GLU A 748 -2.21 -6.20 -11.72
N HIS A 749 -2.84 -6.38 -12.88
CA HIS A 749 -2.96 -7.69 -13.52
C HIS A 749 -1.89 -7.97 -14.59
N ASP A 750 -1.15 -6.98 -15.08
CA ASP A 750 -0.30 -7.12 -16.27
C ASP A 750 0.72 -8.28 -16.17
N LYS A 751 1.29 -8.54 -14.99
CA LYS A 751 2.17 -9.70 -14.73
C LYS A 751 1.42 -11.05 -14.81
N LEU A 752 0.18 -11.11 -14.33
CA LEU A 752 -0.67 -12.30 -14.43
C LEU A 752 -1.03 -12.56 -15.90
N LEU A 753 -1.33 -11.50 -16.66
CA LEU A 753 -1.68 -11.60 -18.08
C LEU A 753 -0.47 -12.09 -18.91
N ALA A 754 0.74 -11.57 -18.64
CA ALA A 754 1.95 -12.04 -19.30
C ALA A 754 2.25 -13.53 -19.03
N MET A 755 2.12 -13.97 -17.77
CA MET A 755 2.21 -15.40 -17.43
C MET A 755 1.15 -16.23 -18.16
N LEU A 756 -0.09 -15.74 -18.25
CA LEU A 756 -1.17 -16.41 -18.97
C LEU A 756 -0.93 -16.49 -20.48
N ASP A 757 -0.37 -15.44 -21.08
CA ASP A 757 -0.01 -15.42 -22.50
C ASP A 757 1.03 -16.54 -22.78
N ASP A 758 2.10 -16.62 -21.97
CA ASP A 758 3.15 -17.65 -22.12
C ASP A 758 2.65 -19.09 -21.81
N VAL A 759 1.79 -19.26 -20.81
CA VAL A 759 1.16 -20.57 -20.50
C VAL A 759 0.22 -21.03 -21.63
N ASN A 760 -0.38 -20.10 -22.38
CA ASN A 760 -1.25 -20.43 -23.50
C ASN A 760 -0.52 -20.54 -24.85
N ASP A 761 0.66 -19.94 -25.02
CA ASP A 761 1.50 -20.12 -26.20
C ASP A 761 2.16 -21.51 -26.22
N VAL A 762 1.68 -22.36 -27.11
CA VAL A 762 2.18 -23.74 -27.30
C VAL A 762 3.55 -23.80 -27.99
N SER A 763 4.05 -22.69 -28.55
CA SER A 763 5.38 -22.62 -29.18
C SER A 763 6.53 -22.49 -28.18
N ILE A 764 6.26 -21.93 -26.99
CA ILE A 764 7.23 -21.84 -25.88
C ILE A 764 7.27 -23.20 -25.16
N PRO A 765 8.43 -23.83 -24.94
CA PRO A 765 8.51 -25.05 -24.15
C PRO A 765 8.01 -24.84 -22.72
N ILE A 766 7.14 -25.73 -22.22
CA ILE A 766 6.49 -25.55 -20.90
C ILE A 766 7.46 -25.50 -19.72
N ASN A 767 8.64 -26.12 -19.82
CA ASN A 767 9.65 -26.04 -18.77
C ASN A 767 10.23 -24.62 -18.67
N ASP A 768 10.37 -23.92 -19.79
CA ASP A 768 10.89 -22.55 -19.87
C ASP A 768 9.86 -21.57 -19.27
N VAL A 769 8.57 -21.80 -19.54
CA VAL A 769 7.45 -21.06 -18.90
C VAL A 769 7.44 -21.27 -17.38
N ILE A 770 7.70 -22.49 -16.91
CA ILE A 770 7.83 -22.78 -15.48
C ILE A 770 9.06 -22.07 -14.89
N GLU A 771 10.20 -22.08 -15.56
CA GLU A 771 11.44 -21.44 -15.06
C GLU A 771 11.33 -19.90 -14.95
N GLU A 772 10.63 -19.23 -15.87
CA GLU A 772 10.40 -17.78 -15.82
C GLU A 772 9.32 -17.40 -14.77
N HIS A 773 8.18 -18.10 -14.77
CA HIS A 773 6.98 -17.65 -14.06
C HIS A 773 6.67 -18.37 -12.75
N PHE A 774 7.30 -19.50 -12.41
CA PHE A 774 6.88 -20.32 -11.26
C PHE A 774 8.05 -20.85 -10.44
N ASP A 775 7.85 -20.99 -9.12
CA ASP A 775 8.79 -21.78 -8.31
C ASP A 775 8.42 -23.26 -8.42
N LEU A 776 9.30 -24.03 -9.06
CA LEU A 776 9.06 -25.45 -9.35
C LEU A 776 8.93 -26.31 -8.08
N ASP A 777 9.64 -25.98 -7.00
CA ASP A 777 9.59 -26.77 -5.75
C ASP A 777 8.29 -26.48 -5.00
N ASN A 778 7.88 -25.22 -4.92
CA ASN A 778 6.57 -24.80 -4.41
C ASN A 778 5.41 -25.46 -5.20
N TYR A 779 5.44 -25.37 -6.53
CA TYR A 779 4.41 -25.94 -7.40
C TYR A 779 4.28 -27.46 -7.24
N LEU A 780 5.40 -28.20 -7.27
CA LEU A 780 5.38 -29.66 -7.07
C LEU A 780 4.96 -30.03 -5.64
N THR A 781 5.35 -29.25 -4.62
CA THR A 781 5.02 -29.51 -3.22
C THR A 781 3.54 -29.30 -2.93
N TRP A 782 2.92 -28.25 -3.50
CA TRP A 782 1.48 -28.02 -3.44
C TRP A 782 0.70 -29.17 -4.10
N LEU A 783 1.06 -29.53 -5.33
CA LEU A 783 0.36 -30.57 -6.08
C LEU A 783 0.50 -31.97 -5.44
N ALA A 784 1.72 -32.31 -4.99
CA ALA A 784 1.98 -33.57 -4.29
C ALA A 784 1.20 -33.66 -2.97
N SER A 785 1.13 -32.56 -2.21
CA SER A 785 0.31 -32.49 -1.00
C SER A 785 -1.17 -32.75 -1.29
N ASN A 786 -1.74 -32.13 -2.32
CA ASN A 786 -3.16 -32.30 -2.66
C ASN A 786 -3.49 -33.74 -3.06
N ILE A 787 -2.64 -34.37 -3.87
CA ILE A 787 -2.82 -35.78 -4.26
C ILE A 787 -2.72 -36.67 -3.01
N LEU A 788 -1.68 -36.51 -2.19
CA LEU A 788 -1.49 -37.32 -0.97
C LEU A 788 -2.61 -37.12 0.06
N MET A 789 -3.17 -35.92 0.17
CA MET A 789 -4.31 -35.63 1.04
C MET A 789 -5.66 -36.02 0.40
N ASP A 790 -5.72 -36.50 -0.85
CA ASP A 790 -6.97 -36.75 -1.61
C ASP A 790 -7.89 -35.50 -1.69
N ASN A 791 -7.32 -34.29 -1.78
CA ASN A 791 -8.07 -33.04 -1.99
C ASN A 791 -8.17 -32.75 -3.50
N MET A 792 -9.18 -33.31 -4.15
CA MET A 792 -9.33 -33.26 -5.61
C MET A 792 -9.97 -31.96 -6.11
N ASP A 793 -10.60 -31.15 -5.25
CA ASP A 793 -11.21 -29.85 -5.58
C ASP A 793 -10.19 -28.71 -5.79
N THR A 794 -8.94 -29.05 -6.15
CA THR A 794 -7.80 -28.12 -6.21
C THR A 794 -7.23 -27.94 -7.61
N ASP A 795 -7.89 -28.49 -8.63
CA ASP A 795 -7.53 -28.34 -10.05
C ASP A 795 -7.78 -26.91 -10.56
N ALA A 796 -9.01 -26.42 -10.42
CA ALA A 796 -9.44 -25.11 -10.90
C ALA A 796 -9.91 -24.17 -9.79
N GLN A 797 -9.92 -24.60 -8.51
CA GLN A 797 -10.32 -23.80 -7.35
C GLN A 797 -9.52 -24.18 -6.07
N ASN A 798 -9.88 -23.63 -4.91
CA ASN A 798 -9.28 -23.95 -3.59
C ASN A 798 -7.75 -23.79 -3.44
N TYR A 799 -7.18 -22.79 -4.11
CA TYR A 799 -5.85 -22.27 -3.77
C TYR A 799 -5.79 -20.75 -3.97
N PHE A 800 -4.67 -20.16 -3.57
CA PHE A 800 -4.29 -18.80 -3.91
C PHE A 800 -3.07 -18.79 -4.83
N LEU A 801 -3.07 -17.86 -5.78
CA LEU A 801 -1.87 -17.47 -6.52
C LEU A 801 -1.29 -16.21 -5.88
N TYR A 802 -0.05 -16.30 -5.42
CA TYR A 802 0.71 -15.21 -4.83
C TYR A 802 1.93 -14.87 -5.70
N SER A 803 2.25 -13.58 -5.86
CA SER A 803 3.53 -13.16 -6.41
C SER A 803 3.97 -11.80 -5.84
N PRO A 804 5.18 -11.69 -5.28
CA PRO A 804 5.70 -10.42 -4.73
C PRO A 804 5.89 -9.38 -5.84
N LEU A 805 5.86 -8.09 -5.49
CA LEU A 805 5.91 -7.00 -6.47
C LEU A 805 7.23 -6.97 -7.27
N ASN A 806 8.32 -7.43 -6.66
CA ASN A 806 9.68 -7.29 -7.19
C ASN A 806 10.17 -8.55 -7.94
N SER A 807 9.29 -9.48 -8.32
CA SER A 807 9.64 -10.73 -9.00
C SER A 807 8.52 -11.18 -9.94
N ASN A 808 8.89 -11.92 -10.99
CA ASN A 808 7.95 -12.54 -11.94
C ASN A 808 7.35 -13.86 -11.43
N THR A 809 8.01 -14.49 -10.45
CA THR A 809 7.68 -15.82 -9.93
C THR A 809 6.35 -15.84 -9.16
N TRP A 810 5.47 -16.77 -9.53
CA TRP A 810 4.20 -17.11 -8.90
C TRP A 810 4.35 -18.34 -7.99
N TYR A 811 3.61 -18.31 -6.88
CA TYR A 811 3.60 -19.33 -5.84
C TYR A 811 2.15 -19.75 -5.54
N PHE A 812 1.95 -21.04 -5.33
CA PHE A 812 0.68 -21.65 -4.92
C PHE A 812 0.61 -21.68 -3.39
N LEU A 813 -0.49 -21.17 -2.81
CA LEU A 813 -0.78 -21.24 -1.37
C LEU A 813 -2.10 -22.00 -1.13
N PRO A 814 -2.21 -22.80 -0.06
CA PRO A 814 -3.38 -23.65 0.20
C PRO A 814 -4.63 -22.85 0.65
N TRP A 815 -5.83 -23.33 0.30
CA TRP A 815 -7.14 -22.87 0.79
C TRP A 815 -8.18 -24.01 0.82
N ASP A 816 -9.20 -23.94 1.71
CA ASP A 816 -10.32 -24.91 1.89
C ASP A 816 -9.95 -26.41 1.65
N TYR A 817 -9.42 -27.08 2.69
CA TYR A 817 -9.02 -28.51 2.69
C TYR A 817 -9.98 -29.42 3.48
N ASP A 818 -11.19 -28.97 3.83
CA ASP A 818 -12.19 -29.82 4.50
C ASP A 818 -12.82 -30.88 3.58
N GLY A 819 -12.81 -30.66 2.26
CA GLY A 819 -13.13 -31.68 1.25
C GLY A 819 -12.06 -32.76 1.07
N GLY A 820 -10.84 -32.52 1.56
CA GLY A 820 -9.74 -33.48 1.53
C GLY A 820 -9.96 -34.68 2.45
N TRP A 821 -8.94 -35.53 2.52
CA TRP A 821 -8.90 -36.75 3.33
C TRP A 821 -10.04 -37.72 3.00
N GLU A 822 -10.22 -37.97 1.69
CA GLU A 822 -11.28 -38.77 1.08
C GLU A 822 -12.72 -38.30 1.40
N GLN A 823 -12.91 -37.08 1.91
CA GLN A 823 -14.23 -36.58 2.30
C GLN A 823 -15.17 -36.42 1.09
N GLN A 824 -14.74 -35.72 0.03
CA GLN A 824 -15.56 -35.61 -1.19
C GLN A 824 -15.86 -36.99 -1.82
N ARG A 825 -14.89 -37.92 -1.75
CA ARG A 825 -15.04 -39.31 -2.23
C ARG A 825 -16.09 -40.08 -1.42
N LYS A 826 -16.14 -39.87 -0.09
CA LYS A 826 -17.16 -40.42 0.81
C LYS A 826 -18.56 -39.84 0.55
N GLU A 827 -18.62 -38.60 0.08
CA GLU A 827 -19.87 -37.91 -0.31
C GLU A 827 -20.36 -38.27 -1.72
N GLY A 828 -19.54 -38.92 -2.56
CA GLY A 828 -19.84 -39.13 -3.98
C GLY A 828 -19.71 -37.87 -4.83
N ALA A 829 -19.04 -36.84 -4.32
CA ALA A 829 -18.93 -35.51 -4.94
C ALA A 829 -17.73 -35.37 -5.90
N ILE A 830 -17.21 -36.48 -6.43
CA ILE A 830 -16.13 -36.51 -7.43
C ILE A 830 -16.43 -37.52 -8.54
N SER A 831 -15.89 -37.29 -9.72
CA SER A 831 -16.02 -38.21 -10.85
C SER A 831 -15.13 -39.44 -10.72
N ASP A 832 -15.47 -40.53 -11.41
CA ASP A 832 -14.63 -41.73 -11.55
C ASP A 832 -13.22 -41.43 -12.11
N TYR A 833 -13.06 -40.33 -12.86
CA TYR A 833 -11.77 -39.88 -13.38
C TYR A 833 -10.92 -39.09 -12.38
N ALA A 834 -11.49 -38.63 -11.26
CA ALA A 834 -10.87 -37.71 -10.30
C ALA A 834 -9.87 -38.43 -9.39
N ASN A 835 -8.77 -38.87 -10.00
CA ASN A 835 -7.67 -39.59 -9.36
C ASN A 835 -6.34 -39.08 -9.94
N GLY A 836 -5.33 -38.87 -9.08
CA GLY A 836 -3.97 -38.59 -9.51
C GLY A 836 -3.83 -37.38 -10.44
N LEU A 837 -3.24 -37.59 -11.62
CA LEU A 837 -3.05 -36.55 -12.64
C LEU A 837 -4.29 -36.33 -13.51
N SER A 838 -5.15 -37.34 -13.70
CA SER A 838 -6.38 -37.19 -14.50
C SER A 838 -7.29 -36.06 -13.98
N ASN A 839 -7.30 -35.83 -12.65
CA ASN A 839 -8.00 -34.71 -12.04
C ASN A 839 -7.52 -33.34 -12.57
N TYR A 840 -6.21 -33.13 -12.59
CA TYR A 840 -5.60 -31.87 -13.06
C TYR A 840 -5.48 -31.77 -14.59
N TRP A 841 -5.91 -32.80 -15.33
CA TRP A 841 -5.61 -32.91 -16.76
C TRP A 841 -6.43 -31.96 -17.63
N GLY A 842 -7.52 -31.38 -17.12
CA GLY A 842 -8.28 -30.33 -17.80
C GLY A 842 -7.61 -28.95 -17.74
N VAL A 843 -6.67 -28.74 -16.82
CA VAL A 843 -6.04 -27.45 -16.55
C VAL A 843 -4.83 -27.22 -17.47
N LYS A 844 -4.78 -26.08 -18.16
CA LYS A 844 -3.81 -25.80 -19.23
C LYS A 844 -2.36 -25.96 -18.76
N LEU A 845 -2.00 -25.36 -17.62
CA LEU A 845 -0.66 -25.40 -17.05
C LEU A 845 -0.23 -26.84 -16.73
N HIS A 846 -1.06 -27.57 -15.98
CA HIS A 846 -0.76 -28.91 -15.50
C HIS A 846 -0.72 -29.92 -16.66
N ASN A 847 -1.68 -29.85 -17.58
CA ASN A 847 -1.73 -30.67 -18.79
C ASN A 847 -0.45 -30.53 -19.63
N ARG A 848 -0.03 -29.29 -19.93
CA ARG A 848 1.20 -29.04 -20.69
C ARG A 848 2.42 -29.59 -19.95
N PHE A 849 2.52 -29.37 -18.64
CA PHE A 849 3.70 -29.75 -17.86
C PHE A 849 3.87 -31.27 -17.71
N PHE A 850 2.78 -32.00 -17.45
CA PHE A 850 2.81 -33.44 -17.20
C PHE A 850 2.72 -34.32 -18.45
N ARG A 851 2.40 -33.77 -19.64
CA ARG A 851 2.65 -34.48 -20.92
C ARG A 851 4.13 -34.83 -21.15
N ILE A 852 5.06 -34.25 -20.38
CA ILE A 852 6.48 -34.64 -20.36
C ILE A 852 6.69 -35.70 -19.27
N PRO A 853 7.01 -36.98 -19.60
CA PRO A 853 7.15 -38.04 -18.60
C PRO A 853 8.24 -37.79 -17.55
N ALA A 854 9.26 -37.01 -17.88
CA ALA A 854 10.28 -36.59 -16.92
C ALA A 854 9.73 -35.68 -15.80
N ASN A 855 8.67 -34.91 -16.07
CA ASN A 855 8.01 -34.06 -15.08
C ASN A 855 7.05 -34.86 -14.18
N VAL A 856 6.40 -35.89 -14.71
CA VAL A 856 5.65 -36.88 -13.89
C VAL A 856 6.58 -37.52 -12.85
N LYS A 857 7.80 -37.91 -13.26
CA LYS A 857 8.80 -38.46 -12.34
C LYS A 857 9.25 -37.48 -11.24
N LYS A 858 9.27 -36.16 -11.51
CA LYS A 858 9.53 -35.15 -10.47
C LYS A 858 8.40 -35.11 -9.43
N LEU A 859 7.14 -35.21 -9.88
CA LEU A 859 5.98 -35.30 -9.01
C LEU A 859 5.97 -36.59 -8.17
N GLU A 860 6.25 -37.74 -8.78
CA GLU A 860 6.43 -39.02 -8.07
C GLU A 860 7.49 -38.90 -6.97
N GLN A 861 8.65 -38.32 -7.29
CA GLN A 861 9.73 -38.10 -6.31
C GLN A 861 9.31 -37.17 -5.17
N LYS A 862 8.60 -36.07 -5.46
CA LYS A 862 8.09 -35.15 -4.43
C LYS A 862 7.00 -35.81 -3.57
N MET A 863 6.11 -36.62 -4.15
CA MET A 863 5.14 -37.39 -3.37
C MET A 863 5.82 -38.39 -2.43
N ASP A 864 6.83 -39.10 -2.91
CA ASP A 864 7.65 -40.02 -2.11
C ASP A 864 8.42 -39.29 -0.98
N GLU A 865 8.90 -38.07 -1.23
CA GLU A 865 9.56 -37.19 -0.26
C GLU A 865 8.60 -36.74 0.85
N LEU A 866 7.43 -36.22 0.49
CA LEU A 866 6.42 -35.75 1.44
C LEU A 866 5.83 -36.89 2.28
N TYR A 867 5.55 -38.05 1.67
CA TYR A 867 5.09 -39.24 2.37
C TYR A 867 6.10 -39.73 3.42
N LYS A 868 7.40 -39.75 3.09
CA LYS A 868 8.45 -40.20 4.03
C LYS A 868 8.75 -39.19 5.14
N SER A 869 8.51 -37.90 4.91
CA SER A 869 8.87 -36.83 5.85
C SER A 869 7.73 -36.46 6.81
N VAL A 870 6.55 -36.08 6.30
CA VAL A 870 5.46 -35.51 7.12
C VAL A 870 4.08 -36.16 6.90
N LEU A 871 3.88 -36.90 5.80
CA LEU A 871 2.60 -37.54 5.43
C LEU A 871 2.57 -39.08 5.62
N SER A 872 3.46 -39.64 6.44
CA SER A 872 3.46 -41.08 6.76
C SER A 872 2.29 -41.47 7.70
N GLU A 873 1.84 -42.73 7.66
CA GLU A 873 0.74 -43.23 8.52
C GLU A 873 0.96 -42.89 10.00
N ASN A 874 2.19 -43.10 10.50
CA ASN A 874 2.56 -42.79 11.88
C ASN A 874 2.54 -41.28 12.19
N ALA A 875 2.99 -40.44 11.26
CA ALA A 875 3.00 -38.98 11.45
C ALA A 875 1.58 -38.41 11.47
N ILE A 876 0.71 -38.88 10.58
CA ILE A 876 -0.70 -38.47 10.55
C ILE A 876 -1.45 -39.02 11.77
N ALA A 877 -1.26 -40.29 12.14
CA ALA A 877 -1.90 -40.88 13.32
C ALA A 877 -1.56 -40.10 14.61
N ALA A 878 -0.30 -39.68 14.78
CA ALA A 878 0.12 -38.87 15.93
C ALA A 878 -0.58 -37.50 15.98
N ARG A 879 -0.68 -36.79 14.84
CA ARG A 879 -1.40 -35.52 14.74
C ARG A 879 -2.89 -35.69 14.99
N VAL A 880 -3.52 -36.67 14.33
CA VAL A 880 -4.96 -36.99 14.46
C VAL A 880 -5.34 -37.26 15.92
N GLU A 881 -4.56 -38.06 16.64
CA GLU A 881 -4.81 -38.34 18.06
C GLU A 881 -4.70 -37.07 18.93
N SER A 882 -3.74 -36.18 18.64
CA SER A 882 -3.58 -34.92 19.37
C SER A 882 -4.78 -33.97 19.19
N TYR A 883 -5.35 -33.90 17.98
CA TYR A 883 -6.57 -33.10 17.74
C TYR A 883 -7.82 -33.79 18.28
N ARG A 884 -7.92 -35.13 18.17
CA ARG A 884 -9.03 -35.92 18.74
C ARG A 884 -9.21 -35.60 20.22
N ALA A 885 -8.12 -35.55 20.99
CA ALA A 885 -8.16 -35.21 22.40
C ALA A 885 -8.76 -33.81 22.68
N ALA A 886 -8.64 -32.87 21.75
CA ALA A 886 -9.23 -31.53 21.83
C ALA A 886 -10.69 -31.49 21.36
N THR A 887 -11.07 -32.26 20.33
CA THR A 887 -12.39 -32.17 19.68
C THR A 887 -13.43 -33.16 20.20
N GLU A 888 -13.05 -34.38 20.58
CA GLU A 888 -13.99 -35.50 20.86
C GLU A 888 -15.01 -35.17 21.95
N GLY A 889 -14.58 -34.47 23.02
CA GLY A 889 -15.48 -34.01 24.10
C GLY A 889 -16.58 -33.05 23.64
N TYR A 890 -16.36 -32.34 22.54
CA TYR A 890 -17.37 -31.48 21.89
C TYR A 890 -18.30 -32.30 20.99
N LEU A 891 -17.75 -33.18 20.16
CA LEU A 891 -18.53 -34.06 19.27
C LEU A 891 -19.47 -34.99 20.04
N ALA A 892 -19.11 -35.37 21.26
CA ALA A 892 -19.92 -36.22 22.14
C ALA A 892 -21.08 -35.50 22.85
N ARG A 893 -21.20 -34.16 22.76
CA ARG A 893 -22.22 -33.34 23.45
C ARG A 893 -23.03 -32.45 22.51
N ASN A 894 -24.13 -31.90 23.01
CA ASN A 894 -24.92 -30.92 22.27
C ASN A 894 -24.17 -29.56 22.24
N PRO A 895 -24.32 -28.75 21.17
CA PRO A 895 -25.16 -29.00 19.99
C PRO A 895 -24.56 -29.99 18.99
N ASP A 896 -23.23 -30.12 18.91
CA ASP A 896 -22.53 -30.78 17.79
C ASP A 896 -22.96 -32.22 17.53
N LYS A 897 -23.18 -33.01 18.59
CA LYS A 897 -23.70 -34.38 18.53
C LYS A 897 -24.97 -34.55 17.68
N GLN A 898 -25.82 -33.52 17.60
CA GLN A 898 -27.08 -33.58 16.85
C GLN A 898 -26.89 -33.38 15.33
N PHE A 899 -25.71 -32.89 14.92
CA PHE A 899 -25.39 -32.50 13.55
C PHE A 899 -24.12 -33.20 13.03
N LEU A 900 -23.77 -34.36 13.62
CA LEU A 900 -22.77 -35.25 13.05
C LEU A 900 -23.35 -35.98 11.84
N PRO A 901 -22.62 -36.10 10.72
CA PRO A 901 -23.06 -36.84 9.53
C PRO A 901 -23.02 -38.37 9.72
N VAL A 902 -22.37 -38.85 10.79
CA VAL A 902 -22.25 -40.26 11.15
C VAL A 902 -22.56 -40.47 12.64
N PRO A 903 -23.04 -41.65 13.07
CA PRO A 903 -23.16 -41.98 14.48
C PRO A 903 -21.81 -41.90 15.21
N ILE A 904 -21.80 -41.47 16.48
CA ILE A 904 -20.59 -41.36 17.31
C ILE A 904 -19.74 -42.65 17.30
N SER A 905 -20.38 -43.82 17.28
CA SER A 905 -19.71 -45.13 17.23
C SER A 905 -18.90 -45.40 15.95
N GLN A 906 -18.95 -44.50 14.95
CA GLN A 906 -18.13 -44.57 13.73
C GLN A 906 -16.96 -43.58 13.74
N LEU A 907 -16.88 -42.66 14.72
CA LEU A 907 -15.80 -41.67 14.78
C LEU A 907 -14.43 -42.31 14.97
N ASP A 908 -14.31 -43.38 15.77
CA ASP A 908 -13.08 -44.17 15.89
C ASP A 908 -12.55 -44.66 14.53
N GLN A 909 -13.45 -45.14 13.68
CA GLN A 909 -13.10 -45.64 12.35
C GLN A 909 -12.74 -44.50 11.40
N ASP A 910 -13.48 -43.38 11.44
CA ASP A 910 -13.16 -42.20 10.64
C ASP A 910 -11.79 -41.60 11.02
N TYR A 911 -11.45 -41.49 12.32
CA TYR A 911 -10.11 -41.08 12.77
C TYR A 911 -9.02 -42.05 12.28
N ALA A 912 -9.23 -43.37 12.45
CA ALA A 912 -8.27 -44.38 12.00
C ALA A 912 -8.06 -44.35 10.47
N ASN A 913 -9.11 -44.05 9.69
CA ASN A 913 -9.05 -43.99 8.24
C ASN A 913 -8.17 -42.85 7.69
N LEU A 914 -8.08 -41.71 8.39
CA LEU A 914 -7.30 -40.53 7.98
C LEU A 914 -5.82 -40.85 7.79
N SER A 915 -5.23 -41.61 8.72
CA SER A 915 -3.79 -41.95 8.71
C SER A 915 -3.33 -42.68 7.45
N ARG A 916 -4.24 -43.44 6.82
CA ARG A 916 -3.95 -44.26 5.63
C ARG A 916 -4.37 -43.61 4.31
N VAL A 917 -4.92 -42.39 4.32
CA VAL A 917 -5.27 -41.69 3.07
C VAL A 917 -4.03 -41.54 2.15
N PRO A 918 -2.85 -41.11 2.62
CA PRO A 918 -1.70 -40.91 1.73
C PRO A 918 -1.22 -42.18 1.02
N GLU A 919 -1.28 -43.34 1.68
CA GLU A 919 -0.98 -44.63 1.06
C GLU A 919 -1.98 -44.98 -0.06
N ARG A 920 -3.29 -44.83 0.22
CA ARG A 920 -4.35 -45.07 -0.77
C ARG A 920 -4.27 -44.10 -1.95
N SER A 921 -3.91 -42.84 -1.70
CA SER A 921 -3.70 -41.84 -2.75
C SER A 921 -2.49 -42.15 -3.63
N ILE A 922 -1.38 -42.66 -3.07
CA ILE A 922 -0.24 -43.14 -3.87
C ILE A 922 -0.66 -44.32 -4.75
N ALA A 923 -1.48 -45.24 -4.24
CA ALA A 923 -2.01 -46.36 -5.02
C ALA A 923 -2.90 -45.87 -6.17
N ARG A 924 -3.88 -44.98 -5.89
CA ARG A 924 -4.75 -44.35 -6.89
C ARG A 924 -3.96 -43.59 -7.96
N PHE A 925 -2.93 -42.85 -7.57
CA PHE A 925 -2.05 -42.13 -8.50
C PHE A 925 -1.31 -43.10 -9.44
N LYS A 926 -0.76 -44.20 -8.91
CA LYS A 926 -0.04 -45.21 -9.72
C LYS A 926 -0.97 -45.97 -10.67
N GLU A 927 -2.21 -46.22 -10.24
CA GLU A 927 -3.28 -46.77 -11.09
C GLU A 927 -3.68 -45.79 -12.19
N ASP A 928 -3.87 -44.50 -11.86
CA ASP A 928 -4.16 -43.44 -12.82
C ASP A 928 -3.09 -43.32 -13.91
N LEU A 929 -1.80 -43.46 -13.56
CA LEU A 929 -0.72 -43.48 -14.56
C LEU A 929 -0.79 -44.65 -15.56
N GLN A 930 -1.60 -45.69 -15.30
CA GLN A 930 -1.85 -46.78 -16.26
C GLN A 930 -3.12 -46.58 -17.09
N LYS A 931 -3.91 -45.53 -16.84
CA LYS A 931 -5.14 -45.25 -17.59
C LYS A 931 -4.86 -44.22 -18.69
N PRO A 932 -5.52 -44.33 -19.86
CA PRO A 932 -5.69 -43.20 -20.76
C PRO A 932 -6.19 -41.97 -19.99
N LYS A 933 -5.80 -40.77 -20.39
CA LYS A 933 -6.16 -39.52 -19.69
C LYS A 933 -7.49 -38.95 -20.19
N PRO A 934 -8.30 -38.31 -19.34
CA PRO A 934 -9.56 -37.70 -19.73
C PRO A 934 -9.37 -36.61 -20.81
N PHE A 935 -10.45 -36.35 -21.53
CA PHE A 935 -10.51 -35.53 -22.74
C PHE A 935 -11.90 -34.88 -22.83
N PHE A 936 -12.07 -33.85 -23.66
CA PHE A 936 -13.37 -33.20 -23.85
C PHE A 936 -14.12 -33.77 -25.05
N LEU A 937 -15.44 -33.81 -24.96
CA LEU A 937 -16.32 -33.96 -26.12
C LEU A 937 -16.49 -32.59 -26.79
N GLY A 938 -16.63 -32.58 -28.12
CA GLY A 938 -16.84 -31.37 -28.92
C GLY A 938 -18.31 -31.12 -29.25
N ASP A 939 -18.57 -29.98 -29.89
CA ASP A 939 -19.85 -29.73 -30.56
C ASP A 939 -19.96 -30.55 -31.86
N LEU A 940 -21.15 -30.55 -32.47
CA LEU A 940 -21.33 -31.19 -33.78
C LEU A 940 -20.60 -30.40 -34.88
N GLU A 941 -19.59 -31.03 -35.49
CA GLU A 941 -18.81 -30.43 -36.58
C GLU A 941 -19.08 -31.10 -37.94
N THR A 942 -18.66 -30.46 -39.03
CA THR A 942 -18.76 -31.04 -40.39
C THR A 942 -17.44 -31.67 -40.82
N VAL A 943 -17.30 -32.98 -40.60
CA VAL A 943 -16.13 -33.76 -41.03
C VAL A 943 -16.43 -34.42 -42.37
N ASN A 944 -15.56 -34.22 -43.37
CA ASN A 944 -15.72 -34.77 -44.73
C ASN A 944 -17.10 -34.50 -45.37
N GLY A 945 -17.67 -33.32 -45.12
CA GLY A 945 -18.98 -32.91 -45.64
C GLY A 945 -20.19 -33.55 -44.96
N LYS A 946 -20.01 -34.18 -43.78
CA LYS A 946 -21.09 -34.77 -42.98
C LYS A 946 -21.05 -34.24 -41.54
N PRO A 947 -22.20 -33.89 -40.93
CA PRO A 947 -22.27 -33.65 -39.49
C PRO A 947 -21.73 -34.86 -38.74
N SER A 948 -20.91 -34.63 -37.73
CA SER A 948 -20.18 -35.65 -36.97
C SER A 948 -20.01 -35.21 -35.53
N PHE A 949 -20.10 -36.16 -34.60
CA PHE A 949 -19.66 -36.00 -33.23
C PHE A 949 -18.13 -36.04 -33.21
N VAL A 950 -17.47 -35.08 -32.57
CA VAL A 950 -16.00 -35.00 -32.46
C VAL A 950 -15.56 -34.96 -31.00
N TRP A 951 -14.35 -35.39 -30.70
CA TRP A 951 -13.78 -35.34 -29.35
C TRP A 951 -12.27 -35.11 -29.40
N ASP A 952 -11.69 -34.69 -28.28
CA ASP A 952 -10.25 -34.54 -28.14
C ASP A 952 -9.53 -35.90 -28.07
N PRO A 953 -8.31 -36.03 -28.62
CA PRO A 953 -7.50 -37.22 -28.43
C PRO A 953 -7.07 -37.35 -26.96
N SER A 954 -7.54 -38.42 -26.31
CA SER A 954 -6.97 -38.92 -25.05
C SER A 954 -5.45 -39.16 -25.18
N PHE A 955 -4.74 -39.10 -24.05
CA PHE A 955 -3.30 -39.27 -23.97
C PHE A 955 -2.94 -40.47 -23.10
N ASP A 956 -1.94 -41.23 -23.50
CA ASP A 956 -1.45 -42.41 -22.79
C ASP A 956 0.03 -42.24 -22.43
N PHE A 957 0.45 -42.70 -21.25
CA PHE A 957 1.82 -42.51 -20.75
C PHE A 957 2.80 -43.60 -21.21
N GLN A 958 2.27 -44.75 -21.62
CA GLN A 958 2.98 -45.94 -22.06
C GLN A 958 3.30 -45.81 -23.57
N GLY A 959 2.50 -45.03 -24.29
CA GLY A 959 2.57 -44.82 -25.73
C GLY A 959 1.71 -45.81 -26.52
N ASP A 960 0.70 -46.40 -25.88
CA ASP A 960 -0.16 -47.44 -26.46
C ASP A 960 -1.29 -46.87 -27.34
N ASP A 961 -1.70 -47.66 -28.35
CA ASP A 961 -2.75 -47.26 -29.32
C ASP A 961 -4.15 -47.26 -28.67
N ILE A 962 -4.68 -46.07 -28.39
CA ILE A 962 -5.99 -45.87 -27.77
C ILE A 962 -7.12 -46.21 -28.76
N THR A 963 -8.09 -47.01 -28.30
CA THR A 963 -9.35 -47.29 -29.00
C THR A 963 -10.49 -46.51 -28.37
N TYR A 964 -11.27 -45.78 -29.17
CA TYR A 964 -12.44 -45.02 -28.71
C TYR A 964 -13.73 -45.79 -29.00
N GLU A 965 -14.58 -45.94 -27.99
CA GLU A 965 -15.93 -46.48 -28.11
C GLU A 965 -16.95 -45.35 -27.94
N TRP A 966 -17.55 -44.93 -29.05
CA TRP A 966 -18.60 -43.91 -29.10
C TRP A 966 -19.97 -44.58 -28.99
N THR A 967 -20.84 -44.05 -28.13
CA THR A 967 -22.22 -44.55 -27.92
C THR A 967 -23.20 -43.39 -27.92
N LEU A 968 -24.36 -43.60 -28.55
CA LEU A 968 -25.52 -42.70 -28.58
C LEU A 968 -26.75 -43.42 -28.02
N ALA A 969 -27.50 -42.79 -27.12
CA ALA A 969 -28.70 -43.32 -26.48
C ALA A 969 -29.85 -42.28 -26.44
N LYS A 970 -31.04 -42.72 -26.03
CA LYS A 970 -32.22 -41.84 -25.79
C LYS A 970 -32.34 -41.35 -24.34
N ASP A 971 -31.53 -41.89 -23.44
CA ASP A 971 -31.50 -41.60 -22.02
C ASP A 971 -30.03 -41.42 -21.55
N PRO A 972 -29.76 -40.58 -20.54
CA PRO A 972 -28.41 -40.30 -20.08
C PRO A 972 -27.76 -41.48 -19.35
N ALA A 973 -28.55 -42.47 -18.90
CA ALA A 973 -28.07 -43.71 -18.29
C ALA A 973 -27.62 -44.77 -19.34
N PHE A 974 -27.79 -44.51 -20.64
CA PHE A 974 -27.46 -45.41 -21.75
C PHE A 974 -28.20 -46.77 -21.74
N MET A 975 -29.41 -46.81 -21.20
CA MET A 975 -30.27 -48.00 -21.19
C MET A 975 -30.97 -48.25 -22.53
N GLN A 976 -31.16 -47.21 -23.35
CA GLN A 976 -31.79 -47.24 -24.68
C GLN A 976 -30.80 -46.80 -25.77
N ILE A 977 -29.79 -47.63 -26.02
CA ILE A 977 -28.76 -47.39 -27.04
C ILE A 977 -29.40 -47.34 -28.45
N VAL A 978 -29.07 -46.29 -29.20
CA VAL A 978 -29.49 -46.02 -30.58
C VAL A 978 -28.40 -46.44 -31.56
N ALA A 979 -27.15 -46.14 -31.24
CA ALA A 979 -25.98 -46.49 -32.05
C ALA A 979 -24.73 -46.63 -31.17
N GLN A 980 -23.81 -47.49 -31.58
CA GLN A 980 -22.50 -47.64 -30.96
C GLN A 980 -21.46 -47.97 -32.03
N HIS A 981 -20.25 -47.41 -31.90
CA HIS A 981 -19.15 -47.64 -32.82
C HIS A 981 -17.80 -47.62 -32.10
N GLN A 982 -16.81 -48.33 -32.64
CA GLN A 982 -15.44 -48.30 -32.17
C GLN A 982 -14.51 -47.83 -33.29
N THR A 983 -13.57 -46.93 -32.95
CA THR A 983 -12.55 -46.39 -33.85
C THR A 983 -11.20 -46.34 -33.14
N LYS A 984 -10.10 -46.29 -33.91
CA LYS A 984 -8.72 -46.15 -33.42
C LYS A 984 -8.04 -44.93 -34.04
N ASP A 985 -8.22 -44.76 -35.35
CA ASP A 985 -7.52 -43.76 -36.14
C ASP A 985 -8.25 -42.40 -36.23
N THR A 986 -9.44 -42.28 -35.66
CA THR A 986 -10.27 -41.06 -35.73
C THR A 986 -10.84 -40.66 -34.38
N THR A 987 -10.89 -39.35 -34.11
CA THR A 987 -11.60 -38.77 -32.95
C THR A 987 -12.96 -38.20 -33.35
N TYR A 988 -13.64 -38.86 -34.30
CA TYR A 988 -14.98 -38.49 -34.73
C TYR A 988 -15.86 -39.69 -35.11
N ALA A 989 -17.17 -39.52 -34.96
CA ALA A 989 -18.20 -40.47 -35.38
C ALA A 989 -19.27 -39.73 -36.24
N PRO A 990 -19.55 -40.17 -37.48
CA PRO A 990 -20.55 -39.51 -38.32
C PRO A 990 -21.94 -39.53 -37.70
N ALA A 991 -22.64 -38.40 -37.72
CA ALA A 991 -24.03 -38.34 -37.29
C ALA A 991 -24.91 -39.12 -38.30
N ALA A 992 -25.61 -40.13 -37.80
CA ALA A 992 -26.63 -40.84 -38.56
C ALA A 992 -27.82 -39.91 -38.86
N ARG A 993 -28.72 -40.33 -39.78
CA ARG A 993 -30.05 -39.72 -39.89
C ARG A 993 -30.89 -40.11 -38.67
N LEU A 994 -30.75 -39.34 -37.60
CA LEU A 994 -31.56 -39.42 -36.40
C LEU A 994 -32.95 -38.84 -36.69
N ALA A 995 -33.96 -39.31 -35.96
CA ALA A 995 -35.27 -38.66 -35.96
C ALA A 995 -35.22 -37.42 -35.05
N PRO A 996 -36.08 -36.42 -35.22
CA PRO A 996 -36.15 -35.30 -34.29
C PRO A 996 -36.39 -35.75 -32.85
N GLY A 997 -35.68 -35.13 -31.90
CA GLY A 997 -35.69 -35.47 -30.48
C GLY A 997 -34.35 -35.21 -29.79
N THR A 998 -34.34 -35.37 -28.47
CA THR A 998 -33.13 -35.30 -27.63
C THR A 998 -32.45 -36.68 -27.57
N TYR A 999 -31.12 -36.67 -27.62
CA TYR A 999 -30.26 -37.84 -27.48
C TYR A 999 -29.08 -37.51 -26.57
N TYR A 1000 -28.44 -38.56 -26.02
CA TYR A 1000 -27.27 -38.44 -25.16
C TYR A 1000 -26.14 -39.28 -25.74
N TRP A 1001 -24.91 -38.77 -25.68
CA TRP A 1001 -23.76 -39.47 -26.21
C TRP A 1001 -22.54 -39.38 -25.30
N ARG A 1002 -21.66 -40.38 -25.43
CA ARG A 1002 -20.41 -40.50 -24.68
C ARG A 1002 -19.33 -41.17 -25.52
N VAL A 1003 -18.09 -41.03 -25.07
CA VAL A 1003 -16.94 -41.75 -25.61
C VAL A 1003 -16.13 -42.36 -24.47
N LEU A 1004 -15.77 -43.64 -24.60
CA LEU A 1004 -14.82 -44.32 -23.72
C LEU A 1004 -13.50 -44.52 -24.45
N ALA A 1005 -12.41 -43.95 -23.94
CA ALA A 1005 -11.05 -44.30 -24.37
C ALA A 1005 -10.62 -45.61 -23.69
N LYS A 1006 -10.01 -46.53 -24.43
CA LYS A 1006 -9.58 -47.85 -23.95
C LYS A 1006 -8.18 -48.18 -24.49
N ASP A 1007 -7.29 -48.65 -23.62
CA ASP A 1007 -5.96 -49.13 -24.02
C ASP A 1007 -5.98 -50.65 -24.38
N PRO A 1008 -4.88 -51.21 -24.91
CA PRO A 1008 -4.74 -52.65 -25.17
C PRO A 1008 -4.79 -53.56 -23.92
N GLN A 1009 -4.51 -53.01 -22.74
CA GLN A 1009 -4.45 -53.71 -21.44
C GLN A 1009 -5.84 -53.82 -20.80
N GLY A 1010 -6.82 -53.06 -21.30
CA GLY A 1010 -8.22 -53.06 -20.85
C GLY A 1010 -8.56 -51.94 -19.87
N ASN A 1011 -7.62 -51.03 -19.57
CA ASN A 1011 -7.91 -49.82 -18.80
C ASN A 1011 -8.80 -48.89 -19.65
N GLN A 1012 -9.67 -48.15 -18.97
CA GLN A 1012 -10.68 -47.32 -19.64
C GLN A 1012 -10.78 -45.95 -18.97
N GLN A 1013 -11.17 -44.95 -19.76
CA GLN A 1013 -11.31 -43.57 -19.32
C GLN A 1013 -12.51 -42.89 -20.00
N ILE A 1014 -13.26 -42.11 -19.21
CA ILE A 1014 -14.37 -41.26 -19.64
C ILE A 1014 -13.91 -39.84 -20.00
N ALA A 1015 -14.75 -39.11 -20.74
CA ALA A 1015 -14.58 -37.68 -20.97
C ALA A 1015 -14.85 -36.82 -19.72
N PHE A 1016 -14.43 -35.55 -19.75
CA PHE A 1016 -14.67 -34.58 -18.69
C PHE A 1016 -16.13 -34.11 -18.58
N ASP A 1017 -16.87 -34.11 -19.70
CA ASP A 1017 -18.23 -33.59 -19.81
C ASP A 1017 -19.19 -34.19 -18.75
N ILE A 1018 -20.09 -33.37 -18.21
CA ILE A 1018 -21.10 -33.78 -17.24
C ILE A 1018 -22.47 -33.33 -17.72
N PHE A 1019 -23.43 -34.24 -17.78
CA PHE A 1019 -24.84 -33.91 -17.97
C PHE A 1019 -25.57 -33.93 -16.63
N PHE A 1020 -26.46 -32.96 -16.41
CA PHE A 1020 -27.36 -32.89 -15.26
C PHE A 1020 -28.79 -32.99 -15.78
N ASP A 1021 -29.61 -33.88 -15.22
CA ASP A 1021 -31.03 -33.99 -15.58
C ASP A 1021 -31.94 -33.05 -14.76
N ASP A 1022 -33.23 -33.02 -15.12
CA ASP A 1022 -34.25 -32.20 -14.45
C ASP A 1022 -34.48 -32.57 -12.97
N GLU A 1023 -34.07 -33.77 -12.53
CA GLU A 1023 -34.16 -34.23 -11.14
C GLU A 1023 -32.90 -33.87 -10.33
N GLY A 1024 -31.81 -33.49 -11.01
CA GLY A 1024 -30.53 -33.08 -10.44
C GLY A 1024 -29.49 -34.19 -10.38
N ASP A 1025 -29.78 -35.36 -10.96
CA ASP A 1025 -28.81 -36.45 -11.09
C ASP A 1025 -27.75 -36.11 -12.15
N HIS A 1026 -26.51 -36.52 -11.90
CA HIS A 1026 -25.34 -36.14 -12.70
C HIS A 1026 -24.68 -37.35 -13.36
N TYR A 1027 -24.40 -37.22 -14.65
CA TYR A 1027 -23.89 -38.29 -15.52
C TYR A 1027 -22.54 -37.89 -16.10
N TYR A 1028 -21.46 -38.48 -15.56
CA TYR A 1028 -20.08 -38.19 -15.97
C TYR A 1028 -19.73 -38.82 -17.33
N GLY A 1029 -18.98 -38.07 -18.15
CA GLY A 1029 -18.60 -38.43 -19.51
C GLY A 1029 -19.72 -38.34 -20.55
N VAL A 1030 -20.81 -37.61 -20.25
CA VAL A 1030 -22.05 -37.59 -21.05
C VAL A 1030 -22.37 -36.18 -21.53
N ARG A 1031 -22.82 -36.06 -22.79
CA ARG A 1031 -23.29 -34.80 -23.38
C ARG A 1031 -24.64 -34.98 -24.07
N GLU A 1032 -25.52 -34.00 -23.91
CA GLU A 1032 -26.80 -33.93 -24.63
C GLU A 1032 -26.58 -33.45 -26.08
N VAL A 1033 -27.44 -33.92 -27.01
CA VAL A 1033 -27.59 -33.36 -28.35
C VAL A 1033 -29.07 -33.33 -28.74
N GLN A 1034 -29.54 -32.19 -29.26
CA GLN A 1034 -30.91 -32.04 -29.75
C GLN A 1034 -30.94 -32.05 -31.27
N VAL A 1035 -31.79 -32.91 -31.84
CA VAL A 1035 -32.03 -33.05 -33.28
C VAL A 1035 -33.38 -32.44 -33.62
N ASN A 1036 -33.39 -31.49 -34.56
CA ASN A 1036 -34.59 -30.77 -35.02
C ASN A 1036 -35.15 -31.35 -36.32
#